data_AF-A0A971NUI9-F1
#
_entry.id   AF-A0A971NUI9-F1
#
_cell.length_a   1.000
_cell.length_b   1.000
_cell.length_c   1.000
_cell.angle_alpha   90.00
_cell.angle_beta   90.00
_cell.angle_gamma   90.00
#
_symmetry.space_group_name_H-M   'P 1'
#
loop_
_entity.id
_entity.type
_entity.pdbx_description
1 polymer ?
#
loop_
_entity_poly.entity_id
_entity_poly.type
_entity_poly.pdbx_seq_one_letter_code
_entity_poly.pdbx_strand_id
1 'polypeptide(L)'
;MKNIRSVVEFEEALRSNIDLPQPEPGFVNGLWKSMMKQGQSSMALRSTSRFGWVWRFGLVVLVIIVAVVLAVGPQKVLAQVRSWLGYNPQLGLVDTTTAIRVLKEPVSQIREGITVEVAAAVLDATKTKLDFRVSGVPREAYPEHEKPGDCKEMPWIESVDGGRFEMQQLGVYEAIPQDVDSAIFVLPCIHDTITGTVPVDWRLPIEFIAADAAVPLMPVVVVEQTQGATVEPVNEKPLRTVGEHNFRVEKIIETETGYILGGTFALNMSEVTSPYWTSPQVVVRDANGRLVATTYPEKARELLEELAGRSQNKLGWLIEFDARDVAYPLTLSYVGWSAQMDPISLGTPFAIDTALIPPYGQALEINQDMEINGRSVRLLNVSRTQIGLYAYQFKLNAELSMFDIKVIEQPANWSDYIIDREQGTYTVIPVQESLPVGLVHIQLFNVSWRGEEMAMEIDWAPATPHTSMASSADGLQVCVLDEEKLDSAQPVTDLKEAQLLIYEPIPEKGTYGLFVYNAANTEKQLIAINATWGEFSPDGRTVAYSGADQLIHIHEIESDSDRILSGVSGYNISWSPDGTRLSYISTAPTQQIGLAVVNLDGSGQELLVEDRQISNIGWSADGKALFYKQNYFPDDTSATLNEYDLMTHQSSELLSTSDRNFMIKANQEAKNELFWVTAARRGELSIYARLTGEIRLQQLFPNASVLAADKNWALGKTVGVDWQSRRLVLIQPDSCQVELLDFELTSREFFDLWIP
;
A
#
# COMPACT_ATOMS: atom_id res chain seq x y z
N MET A 1 -18.07 61.77 9.74
CA MET A 1 -19.55 61.64 9.69
C MET A 1 -20.23 62.83 10.39
N LYS A 2 -20.28 64.01 9.74
CA LYS A 2 -21.11 65.13 10.22
C LYS A 2 -21.76 65.99 9.12
N ASN A 3 -21.63 65.62 7.84
CA ASN A 3 -22.14 66.41 6.70
C ASN A 3 -23.09 65.64 5.76
N ILE A 4 -23.58 64.44 6.14
CA ILE A 4 -24.51 63.66 5.29
C ILE A 4 -25.95 63.75 5.81
N ARG A 5 -26.17 64.09 7.09
CA ARG A 5 -27.52 64.19 7.69
C ARG A 5 -28.32 65.42 7.23
N SER A 6 -27.68 66.53 6.87
CA SER A 6 -28.38 67.78 6.52
C SER A 6 -28.95 67.82 5.10
N VAL A 7 -28.52 66.92 4.21
CA VAL A 7 -29.00 66.88 2.82
C VAL A 7 -30.29 66.06 2.72
N VAL A 8 -30.38 64.97 3.50
CA VAL A 8 -31.55 64.08 3.49
C VAL A 8 -32.77 64.75 4.13
N GLU A 9 -32.58 65.47 5.25
CA GLU A 9 -33.67 66.21 5.91
C GLU A 9 -34.24 67.35 5.03
N PHE A 10 -33.40 67.95 4.18
CA PHE A 10 -33.82 68.99 3.23
C PHE A 10 -34.66 68.43 2.07
N GLU A 11 -34.30 67.27 1.53
CA GLU A 11 -35.06 66.63 0.45
C GLU A 11 -36.41 66.07 0.92
N GLU A 12 -36.49 65.54 2.15
CA GLU A 12 -37.76 65.07 2.74
C GLU A 12 -38.72 66.23 3.06
N ALA A 13 -38.19 67.38 3.50
CA ALA A 13 -38.99 68.60 3.68
C ALA A 13 -39.51 69.16 2.34
N LEU A 14 -38.77 68.99 1.24
CA LEU A 14 -39.17 69.41 -0.10
C LEU A 14 -40.26 68.49 -0.69
N ARG A 15 -40.18 67.18 -0.46
CA ARG A 15 -41.13 66.20 -0.99
C ARG A 15 -42.48 66.20 -0.26
N SER A 16 -42.54 66.61 1.01
CA SER A 16 -43.80 66.65 1.77
C SER A 16 -44.69 67.87 1.48
N ASN A 17 -44.21 68.88 0.75
CA ASN A 17 -44.94 70.13 0.46
C ASN A 17 -45.10 70.43 -1.04
N ILE A 18 -44.73 69.52 -1.93
CA ILE A 18 -44.86 69.71 -3.39
C ILE A 18 -45.60 68.52 -3.99
N ASP A 19 -46.87 68.75 -4.34
CA ASP A 19 -47.65 67.79 -5.11
C ASP A 19 -47.23 67.92 -6.59
N LEU A 20 -46.40 66.98 -7.07
CA LEU A 20 -45.89 66.99 -8.45
C LEU A 20 -46.96 66.40 -9.39
N PRO A 21 -47.46 67.15 -10.38
CA PRO A 21 -48.42 66.60 -11.33
C PRO A 21 -47.75 65.54 -12.22
N GLN A 22 -48.51 64.49 -12.54
CA GLN A 22 -48.09 63.44 -13.47
C GLN A 22 -47.70 64.05 -14.83
N PRO A 23 -46.53 63.70 -15.40
CA PRO A 23 -46.03 64.32 -16.62
C PRO A 23 -46.95 64.04 -17.81
N GLU A 24 -47.16 65.07 -18.63
CA GLU A 24 -48.06 65.01 -19.78
C GLU A 24 -47.57 63.97 -20.82
N PRO A 25 -48.43 63.08 -21.36
CA PRO A 25 -48.02 62.00 -22.26
C PRO A 25 -47.23 62.44 -23.50
N GLY A 26 -47.43 63.68 -23.96
CA GLY A 26 -46.69 64.26 -25.08
C GLY A 26 -45.21 64.53 -24.78
N PHE A 27 -44.88 64.88 -23.54
CA PHE A 27 -43.50 65.15 -23.11
C PHE A 27 -42.67 63.86 -23.07
N VAL A 28 -43.23 62.78 -22.52
CA VAL A 28 -42.56 61.47 -22.43
C VAL A 28 -42.23 60.92 -23.82
N ASN A 29 -43.17 61.06 -24.77
CA ASN A 29 -42.99 60.60 -26.15
C ASN A 29 -41.98 61.47 -26.93
N GLY A 30 -41.90 62.77 -26.62
CA GLY A 30 -40.90 63.69 -27.17
C GLY A 30 -39.48 63.40 -26.68
N LEU A 31 -39.33 63.08 -25.39
CA LEU A 31 -38.04 62.75 -24.78
C LEU A 31 -37.47 61.45 -25.38
N TRP A 32 -38.30 60.43 -25.57
CA TRP A 32 -37.91 59.16 -26.17
C TRP A 32 -37.42 59.32 -27.62
N LYS A 33 -38.08 60.16 -28.42
CA LYS A 33 -37.63 60.52 -29.78
C LYS A 33 -36.32 61.29 -29.80
N SER A 34 -36.07 62.15 -28.81
CA SER A 34 -34.84 62.95 -28.74
C SER A 34 -33.61 62.11 -28.37
N MET A 35 -33.78 61.15 -27.44
CA MET A 35 -32.71 60.21 -27.05
C MET A 35 -32.28 59.30 -28.21
N MET A 36 -33.24 58.80 -29.00
CA MET A 36 -32.94 57.97 -30.18
C MET A 36 -32.23 58.74 -31.30
N LYS A 37 -32.38 60.07 -31.35
CA LYS A 37 -31.77 60.92 -32.39
C LYS A 37 -30.33 61.36 -32.06
N GLN A 38 -29.92 61.31 -30.79
CA GLN A 38 -28.56 61.66 -30.36
C GLN A 38 -27.57 60.50 -30.38
N GLY A 39 -28.04 59.25 -30.53
CA GLY A 39 -27.17 58.07 -30.61
C GLY A 39 -26.52 57.81 -31.99
N GLN A 40 -26.83 58.60 -33.02
CA GLN A 40 -26.33 58.36 -34.38
C GLN A 40 -26.01 59.66 -35.13
N SER A 41 -24.87 60.29 -34.83
CA SER A 41 -24.03 60.94 -35.86
C SER A 41 -22.78 61.64 -35.28
N SER A 42 -21.62 61.02 -35.46
CA SER A 42 -20.39 61.71 -35.88
C SER A 42 -19.72 60.79 -36.91
N MET A 43 -19.99 60.96 -38.20
CA MET A 43 -19.25 61.79 -39.18
C MET A 43 -17.94 61.15 -39.65
N ALA A 44 -17.82 60.99 -40.97
CA ALA A 44 -16.80 60.21 -41.69
C ALA A 44 -15.53 61.02 -42.05
N LEU A 45 -14.38 60.34 -42.11
CA LEU A 45 -13.15 60.76 -42.80
C LEU A 45 -12.41 59.54 -43.41
N ARG A 46 -11.79 59.77 -44.57
CA ARG A 46 -11.18 58.82 -45.52
C ARG A 46 -9.86 58.17 -45.02
N SER A 47 -9.59 56.96 -45.54
CA SER A 47 -8.27 56.31 -45.86
C SER A 47 -7.05 56.78 -45.07
N THR A 48 -6.41 55.96 -44.23
CA THR A 48 -5.60 54.80 -44.65
C THR A 48 -5.62 53.63 -43.66
N SER A 49 -5.59 52.42 -44.24
CA SER A 49 -4.65 51.33 -43.92
C SER A 49 -4.52 50.81 -42.48
N ARG A 50 -4.72 49.48 -42.38
CA ARG A 50 -4.21 48.48 -41.41
C ARG A 50 -5.09 48.05 -40.24
N PHE A 51 -5.93 48.88 -39.63
CA PHE A 51 -6.51 48.48 -38.33
C PHE A 51 -7.77 47.59 -38.38
N GLY A 52 -8.58 47.63 -39.46
CA GLY A 52 -9.78 46.76 -39.58
C GLY A 52 -9.49 45.34 -40.07
N TRP A 53 -8.40 45.17 -40.84
CA TRP A 53 -7.94 43.84 -41.25
C TRP A 53 -7.26 43.11 -40.10
N VAL A 54 -6.56 43.79 -39.19
CA VAL A 54 -5.92 43.17 -38.01
C VAL A 54 -6.95 42.55 -37.07
N TRP A 55 -8.10 43.20 -36.83
CA TRP A 55 -9.15 42.61 -36.00
C TRP A 55 -9.92 41.49 -36.70
N ARG A 56 -10.09 41.56 -38.03
CA ARG A 56 -10.74 40.48 -38.81
C ARG A 56 -9.82 39.27 -39.00
N PHE A 57 -8.52 39.48 -39.28
CA PHE A 57 -7.53 38.42 -39.23
C PHE A 57 -7.34 37.91 -37.80
N GLY A 58 -7.34 38.79 -36.80
CA GLY A 58 -7.26 38.42 -35.39
C GLY A 58 -8.41 37.51 -34.98
N LEU A 59 -9.64 37.84 -35.36
CA LEU A 59 -10.81 36.99 -35.11
C LEU A 59 -10.77 35.68 -35.89
N VAL A 60 -10.37 35.71 -37.16
CA VAL A 60 -10.25 34.49 -37.97
C VAL A 60 -9.14 33.58 -37.45
N VAL A 61 -7.99 34.13 -37.07
CA VAL A 61 -6.88 33.41 -36.46
C VAL A 61 -7.29 32.86 -35.09
N LEU A 62 -8.02 33.62 -34.28
CA LEU A 62 -8.49 33.16 -32.97
C LEU A 62 -9.54 32.05 -33.11
N VAL A 63 -10.44 32.13 -34.09
CA VAL A 63 -11.38 31.06 -34.42
C VAL A 63 -10.65 29.83 -34.96
N ILE A 64 -9.62 30.00 -35.78
CA ILE A 64 -8.78 28.88 -36.26
C ILE A 64 -8.00 28.26 -35.09
N ILE A 65 -7.42 29.05 -34.19
CA ILE A 65 -6.72 28.55 -33.00
C ILE A 65 -7.69 27.77 -32.12
N VAL A 66 -8.89 28.30 -31.86
CA VAL A 66 -9.92 27.61 -31.07
C VAL A 66 -10.37 26.32 -31.78
N ALA A 67 -10.56 26.34 -33.10
CA ALA A 67 -10.91 25.15 -33.87
C ALA A 67 -9.79 24.10 -33.86
N VAL A 68 -8.52 24.51 -33.94
CA VAL A 68 -7.35 23.63 -33.83
C VAL A 68 -7.22 23.07 -32.41
N VAL A 69 -7.44 23.89 -31.37
CA VAL A 69 -7.43 23.45 -29.97
C VAL A 69 -8.54 22.43 -29.70
N LEU A 70 -9.73 22.63 -30.26
CA LEU A 70 -10.84 21.69 -30.14
C LEU A 70 -10.62 20.41 -30.95
N ALA A 71 -10.02 20.50 -32.15
CA ALA A 71 -9.76 19.34 -33.00
C ALA A 71 -8.56 18.49 -32.54
N VAL A 72 -7.51 19.13 -32.01
CA VAL A 72 -6.30 18.47 -31.51
C VAL A 72 -6.46 18.04 -30.04
N GLY A 73 -7.37 18.68 -29.30
CA GLY A 73 -7.64 18.47 -27.89
C GLY A 73 -6.86 19.48 -27.01
N PRO A 74 -7.51 20.13 -26.02
CA PRO A 74 -6.89 21.17 -25.21
C PRO A 74 -5.65 20.69 -24.45
N GLN A 75 -5.62 19.41 -24.03
CA GLN A 75 -4.46 18.81 -23.37
C GLN A 75 -3.23 18.69 -24.29
N LYS A 76 -3.41 18.41 -25.58
CA LYS A 76 -2.29 18.30 -26.54
C LYS A 76 -1.72 19.68 -26.91
N VAL A 77 -2.55 20.71 -26.97
CA VAL A 77 -2.08 22.10 -27.18
C VAL A 77 -1.34 22.63 -25.95
N LEU A 78 -1.82 22.30 -24.74
CA LEU A 78 -1.14 22.65 -23.49
C LEU A 78 0.21 21.93 -23.36
N ALA A 79 0.30 20.67 -23.78
CA ALA A 79 1.55 19.92 -23.85
C ALA A 79 2.59 20.56 -24.79
N GLN A 80 2.13 21.03 -25.97
CA GLN A 80 2.99 21.73 -26.94
C GLN A 80 3.46 23.12 -26.45
N VAL A 81 2.65 23.82 -25.65
CA VAL A 81 3.03 25.11 -25.04
C VAL A 81 4.00 24.89 -23.86
N ARG A 82 3.86 23.79 -23.11
CA ARG A 82 4.76 23.44 -22.00
C ARG A 82 6.13 22.92 -22.49
N SER A 83 6.20 22.28 -23.66
CA SER A 83 7.50 21.98 -24.28
C SER A 83 8.31 23.24 -24.63
N TRP A 84 7.63 24.37 -24.86
CA TRP A 84 8.29 25.67 -25.03
C TRP A 84 8.76 26.32 -23.71
N LEU A 85 8.44 25.73 -22.54
CA LEU A 85 8.77 26.22 -21.20
C LEU A 85 9.80 25.35 -20.43
N GLY A 86 10.36 24.29 -21.04
CA GLY A 86 11.55 23.59 -20.52
C GLY A 86 11.35 22.58 -19.37
N TYR A 87 10.36 21.69 -19.45
CA TYR A 87 10.09 20.67 -18.42
C TYR A 87 10.73 19.29 -18.75
N ASN A 88 11.42 18.64 -17.79
CA ASN A 88 12.04 17.31 -17.93
C ASN A 88 11.47 16.30 -16.89
N PRO A 89 10.98 15.10 -17.28
CA PRO A 89 10.33 14.12 -16.39
C PRO A 89 11.17 13.59 -15.21
N GLN A 90 12.51 13.57 -15.31
CA GLN A 90 13.37 13.10 -14.21
C GLN A 90 13.76 14.21 -13.22
N LEU A 91 13.61 15.49 -13.61
CA LEU A 91 14.14 16.65 -12.88
C LEU A 91 13.06 17.67 -12.48
N GLY A 92 11.89 17.66 -13.11
CA GLY A 92 10.83 18.64 -12.88
C GLY A 92 10.93 19.87 -13.79
N LEU A 93 10.48 21.03 -13.30
CA LEU A 93 10.64 22.33 -13.98
C LEU A 93 12.12 22.68 -14.02
N VAL A 94 12.70 22.68 -15.21
CA VAL A 94 14.11 23.01 -15.38
C VAL A 94 14.22 24.49 -15.70
N ASP A 95 15.05 25.20 -14.95
CA ASP A 95 15.39 26.58 -15.29
C ASP A 95 16.09 26.58 -16.66
N THR A 96 15.41 27.12 -17.67
CA THR A 96 15.91 27.22 -19.05
C THR A 96 17.21 28.02 -19.19
N THR A 97 17.71 28.61 -18.11
CA THR A 97 19.01 29.28 -18.05
C THR A 97 20.19 28.36 -17.75
N THR A 98 19.97 27.14 -17.26
CA THR A 98 21.02 26.12 -17.01
C THR A 98 20.86 24.90 -17.91
N ALA A 99 21.94 24.51 -18.58
CA ALA A 99 21.92 23.35 -19.48
C ALA A 99 21.79 22.05 -18.67
N ILE A 100 20.78 21.24 -19.02
CA ILE A 100 20.70 19.84 -18.59
C ILE A 100 21.82 19.10 -19.27
N ARG A 101 22.55 18.29 -18.50
CA ARG A 101 23.59 17.40 -19.05
C ARG A 101 23.17 15.96 -18.89
N VAL A 102 23.56 15.14 -19.85
CA VAL A 102 23.31 13.70 -19.87
C VAL A 102 24.63 12.96 -20.05
N LEU A 103 24.64 11.68 -19.69
CA LEU A 103 25.75 10.80 -20.00
C LEU A 103 25.97 10.73 -21.51
N LYS A 104 27.21 10.97 -21.96
CA LYS A 104 27.60 10.94 -23.37
C LYS A 104 27.32 9.59 -24.03
N GLU A 105 27.68 8.52 -23.34
CA GLU A 105 27.45 7.13 -23.74
C GLU A 105 27.54 6.23 -22.50
N PRO A 106 26.81 5.09 -22.47
CA PRO A 106 26.95 4.11 -21.40
C PRO A 106 28.40 3.66 -21.23
N VAL A 107 28.85 3.53 -19.98
CA VAL A 107 30.21 3.11 -19.65
C VAL A 107 30.13 1.81 -18.87
N SER A 108 30.83 0.78 -19.31
CA SER A 108 30.90 -0.49 -18.59
C SER A 108 32.33 -0.97 -18.39
N GLN A 109 32.54 -1.69 -17.29
CA GLN A 109 33.78 -2.35 -16.96
C GLN A 109 33.46 -3.81 -16.57
N ILE A 110 34.25 -4.74 -17.08
CA ILE A 110 34.15 -6.15 -16.74
C ILE A 110 35.41 -6.57 -15.99
N ARG A 111 35.25 -7.13 -14.79
CA ARG A 111 36.35 -7.74 -14.01
C ARG A 111 35.85 -9.07 -13.45
N GLU A 112 36.62 -10.13 -13.68
CA GLU A 112 36.33 -11.47 -13.13
C GLU A 112 34.93 -12.00 -13.47
N GLY A 113 34.41 -11.69 -14.66
CA GLY A 113 33.07 -12.11 -15.10
C GLY A 113 31.91 -11.26 -14.54
N ILE A 114 32.20 -10.30 -13.66
CA ILE A 114 31.27 -9.32 -13.15
C ILE A 114 31.32 -8.08 -14.03
N THR A 115 30.16 -7.55 -14.41
CA THR A 115 30.02 -6.33 -15.19
C THR A 115 29.42 -5.24 -14.32
N VAL A 116 30.12 -4.12 -14.19
CA VAL A 116 29.58 -2.87 -13.65
C VAL A 116 29.35 -1.92 -14.82
N GLU A 117 28.15 -1.39 -14.95
CA GLU A 117 27.75 -0.49 -16.04
C GLU A 117 27.08 0.74 -15.48
N VAL A 118 27.44 1.92 -15.96
CA VAL A 118 26.66 3.15 -15.84
C VAL A 118 25.91 3.33 -17.15
N ALA A 119 24.61 3.03 -17.14
CA ALA A 119 23.78 2.97 -18.34
C ALA A 119 23.29 4.37 -18.75
N ALA A 120 23.02 5.25 -17.80
CA ALA A 120 22.56 6.61 -18.05
C ALA A 120 22.90 7.56 -16.90
N ALA A 121 22.97 8.85 -17.19
CA ALA A 121 23.06 9.91 -16.20
C ALA A 121 22.28 11.13 -16.66
N VAL A 122 21.68 11.85 -15.72
CA VAL A 122 20.99 13.13 -15.94
C VAL A 122 21.36 14.10 -14.81
N LEU A 123 21.78 15.31 -15.18
CA LEU A 123 22.34 16.29 -14.27
C LEU A 123 21.65 17.64 -14.45
N ASP A 124 21.31 18.28 -13.33
CA ASP A 124 20.86 19.67 -13.27
C ASP A 124 21.62 20.48 -12.20
N ALA A 125 21.18 21.72 -11.96
CA ALA A 125 21.80 22.61 -10.99
C ALA A 125 21.60 22.18 -9.51
N THR A 126 20.73 21.20 -9.25
CA THR A 126 20.32 20.78 -7.90
C THR A 126 20.80 19.38 -7.52
N LYS A 127 20.96 18.47 -8.49
CA LYS A 127 21.34 17.07 -8.24
C LYS A 127 21.84 16.36 -9.51
N THR A 128 22.49 15.22 -9.30
CA THR A 128 22.92 14.29 -10.35
C THR A 128 22.21 12.96 -10.15
N LYS A 129 21.60 12.40 -11.20
CA LYS A 129 21.00 11.06 -11.18
C LYS A 129 21.78 10.13 -12.11
N LEU A 130 22.17 8.95 -11.64
CA LEU A 130 22.86 7.91 -12.39
C LEU A 130 22.08 6.58 -12.31
N ASP A 131 21.87 5.94 -13.45
CA ASP A 131 21.47 4.53 -13.56
C ASP A 131 22.75 3.70 -13.71
N PHE A 132 23.08 2.91 -12.69
CA PHE A 132 24.18 1.96 -12.74
C PHE A 132 23.70 0.55 -12.34
N ARG A 133 24.32 -0.47 -12.93
CA ARG A 133 23.94 -1.87 -12.80
C ARG A 133 25.18 -2.72 -12.52
N VAL A 134 25.00 -3.75 -11.72
CA VAL A 134 26.01 -4.78 -11.46
C VAL A 134 25.41 -6.13 -11.85
N SER A 135 26.10 -6.88 -12.70
CA SER A 135 25.63 -8.18 -13.19
C SER A 135 26.76 -9.21 -13.19
N GLY A 136 26.42 -10.50 -13.16
CA GLY A 136 27.41 -11.59 -13.18
C GLY A 136 28.07 -11.91 -11.83
N VAL A 137 27.53 -11.40 -10.71
CA VAL A 137 28.07 -11.72 -9.38
C VAL A 137 27.75 -13.18 -9.01
N PRO A 138 28.76 -14.02 -8.71
CA PRO A 138 28.55 -15.43 -8.38
C PRO A 138 27.83 -15.58 -7.03
N ARG A 139 26.99 -16.62 -6.87
CA ARG A 139 26.19 -16.83 -5.65
C ARG A 139 27.07 -17.03 -4.42
N GLU A 140 28.23 -17.65 -4.62
CA GLU A 140 29.24 -17.92 -3.60
C GLU A 140 29.89 -16.65 -3.04
N ALA A 141 29.70 -15.49 -3.70
CA ALA A 141 30.15 -14.20 -3.19
C ALA A 141 29.25 -13.63 -2.08
N TYR A 142 28.07 -14.20 -1.85
CA TYR A 142 27.13 -13.81 -0.82
C TYR A 142 27.10 -14.82 0.33
N PRO A 143 26.80 -14.38 1.57
CA PRO A 143 26.68 -15.29 2.71
C PRO A 143 25.55 -16.31 2.49
N GLU A 144 25.83 -17.59 2.70
CA GLU A 144 24.85 -18.68 2.54
C GLU A 144 23.76 -18.71 3.64
N HIS A 145 23.86 -17.86 4.66
CA HIS A 145 22.99 -17.81 5.84
C HIS A 145 22.59 -16.34 6.12
N GLU A 146 21.64 -16.10 7.03
CA GLU A 146 21.17 -14.76 7.48
C GLU A 146 22.24 -13.89 8.19
N LYS A 147 23.52 -14.02 7.83
CA LYS A 147 24.56 -13.09 8.25
C LYS A 147 24.55 -11.88 7.31
N PRO A 148 24.59 -10.64 7.84
CA PRO A 148 24.78 -9.47 7.00
C PRO A 148 26.10 -9.60 6.22
N GLY A 149 26.08 -9.23 4.94
CA GLY A 149 27.31 -9.14 4.13
C GLY A 149 28.27 -8.06 4.63
N ASP A 150 29.53 -8.14 4.22
CA ASP A 150 30.60 -7.26 4.72
C ASP A 150 30.55 -5.86 4.10
N CYS A 151 30.29 -5.77 2.79
CA CYS A 151 30.32 -4.50 2.07
C CYS A 151 29.06 -3.66 2.30
N LYS A 152 29.21 -2.51 2.97
CA LYS A 152 28.15 -1.52 3.21
C LYS A 152 28.47 -0.11 2.69
N GLU A 153 29.61 0.06 2.01
CA GLU A 153 30.01 1.37 1.48
C GLU A 153 29.18 1.76 0.25
N MET A 154 28.77 3.02 0.20
CA MET A 154 27.97 3.58 -0.90
C MET A 154 28.87 4.09 -2.03
N PRO A 155 28.45 4.00 -3.30
CA PRO A 155 29.20 4.59 -4.40
C PRO A 155 29.17 6.12 -4.33
N TRP A 156 30.21 6.76 -4.86
CA TRP A 156 30.32 8.22 -4.99
C TRP A 156 30.84 8.61 -6.37
N ILE A 157 30.80 9.91 -6.68
CA ILE A 157 31.39 10.45 -7.91
C ILE A 157 32.60 11.31 -7.53
N GLU A 158 33.72 11.11 -8.21
CA GLU A 158 34.91 11.94 -8.08
C GLU A 158 35.08 12.79 -9.35
N SER A 159 35.19 14.11 -9.21
CA SER A 159 35.65 14.93 -10.31
C SER A 159 37.17 14.82 -10.48
N VAL A 160 37.63 15.13 -11.70
CA VAL A 160 39.06 15.04 -12.08
C VAL A 160 39.95 15.98 -11.26
N ASP A 161 39.38 17.05 -10.69
CA ASP A 161 40.02 18.03 -9.81
C ASP A 161 39.94 17.67 -8.30
N GLY A 162 39.39 16.49 -7.96
CA GLY A 162 39.36 15.95 -6.59
C GLY A 162 38.13 16.33 -5.77
N GLY A 163 37.09 16.88 -6.39
CA GLY A 163 35.77 17.01 -5.79
C GLY A 163 35.11 15.64 -5.59
N ARG A 164 34.45 15.44 -4.46
CA ARG A 164 33.73 14.20 -4.13
C ARG A 164 32.26 14.54 -3.93
N PHE A 165 31.39 13.89 -4.70
CA PHE A 165 29.95 14.07 -4.67
C PHE A 165 29.32 12.81 -4.08
N GLU A 166 28.78 12.96 -2.88
CA GLU A 166 28.23 11.82 -2.15
C GLU A 166 26.85 11.43 -2.68
N MET A 167 26.54 10.14 -2.56
CA MET A 167 25.20 9.64 -2.80
C MET A 167 24.28 10.04 -1.64
N GLN A 168 23.22 10.79 -1.94
CA GLN A 168 22.21 11.20 -0.97
C GLN A 168 21.07 10.17 -0.87
N GLN A 169 20.77 9.50 -1.97
CA GLN A 169 19.79 8.42 -2.12
C GLN A 169 20.26 7.51 -3.26
N LEU A 170 19.85 6.23 -3.33
CA LEU A 170 20.37 5.31 -4.34
C LEU A 170 20.18 5.86 -5.77
N GLY A 171 21.28 5.97 -6.51
CA GLY A 171 21.34 6.59 -7.84
C GLY A 171 21.25 8.13 -7.88
N VAL A 172 21.10 8.82 -6.74
CA VAL A 172 21.01 10.30 -6.64
C VAL A 172 22.18 10.85 -5.82
N TYR A 173 22.93 11.73 -6.46
CA TYR A 173 24.15 12.34 -5.97
C TYR A 173 24.00 13.85 -5.87
N GLU A 174 24.91 14.46 -5.10
CA GLU A 174 25.07 15.91 -5.07
C GLU A 174 25.19 16.52 -6.47
N ALA A 175 24.77 17.79 -6.59
CA ALA A 175 24.87 18.54 -7.82
C ALA A 175 26.33 18.61 -8.27
N ILE A 176 26.62 18.11 -9.48
CA ILE A 176 27.93 18.30 -10.10
C ILE A 176 27.95 19.69 -10.74
N PRO A 177 28.95 20.55 -10.43
CA PRO A 177 29.08 21.88 -11.00
C PRO A 177 29.02 21.88 -12.53
N GLN A 178 28.46 22.95 -13.10
CA GLN A 178 28.22 23.09 -14.55
C GLN A 178 29.52 23.11 -15.37
N ASP A 179 30.67 23.38 -14.75
CA ASP A 179 32.01 23.37 -15.34
C ASP A 179 32.71 21.99 -15.30
N VAL A 180 32.07 20.98 -14.68
CA VAL A 180 32.62 19.62 -14.56
C VAL A 180 31.96 18.69 -15.59
N ASP A 181 32.56 18.56 -16.77
CA ASP A 181 32.00 17.75 -17.88
C ASP A 181 32.49 16.29 -17.88
N SER A 182 33.36 15.92 -16.94
CA SER A 182 33.83 14.54 -16.77
C SER A 182 34.07 14.24 -15.29
N ALA A 183 33.79 13.00 -14.91
CA ALA A 183 33.96 12.51 -13.56
C ALA A 183 34.27 11.01 -13.57
N ILE A 184 34.52 10.44 -12.39
CA ILE A 184 34.73 9.01 -12.18
C ILE A 184 33.63 8.54 -11.24
N PHE A 185 32.80 7.62 -11.72
CA PHE A 185 31.91 6.85 -10.84
C PHE A 185 32.76 5.83 -10.09
N VAL A 186 32.73 5.89 -8.76
CA VAL A 186 33.47 4.99 -7.89
C VAL A 186 32.49 4.09 -7.13
N LEU A 187 32.58 2.78 -7.38
CA LEU A 187 31.90 1.75 -6.60
C LEU A 187 32.96 1.02 -5.74
N PRO A 188 33.04 1.33 -4.43
CA PRO A 188 34.10 0.82 -3.54
C PRO A 188 34.06 -0.70 -3.41
N CYS A 189 32.86 -1.26 -3.27
CA CYS A 189 32.62 -2.70 -3.22
C CYS A 189 31.18 -3.00 -3.65
N ILE A 190 30.91 -4.26 -4.01
CA ILE A 190 29.57 -4.69 -4.41
C ILE A 190 28.76 -5.00 -3.14
N HIS A 191 27.58 -4.40 -3.04
CA HIS A 191 26.74 -4.47 -1.84
C HIS A 191 26.55 -5.91 -1.34
N ASP A 192 26.72 -6.12 -0.04
CA ASP A 192 26.52 -7.39 0.67
C ASP A 192 27.41 -8.59 0.27
N THR A 193 28.43 -8.34 -0.55
CA THR A 193 29.42 -9.38 -0.86
C THR A 193 30.42 -9.59 0.29
N ILE A 194 30.95 -10.82 0.37
CA ILE A 194 31.98 -11.23 1.33
C ILE A 194 33.33 -10.61 0.91
N THR A 195 34.11 -10.14 1.89
CA THR A 195 35.41 -9.53 1.63
C THR A 195 36.34 -10.51 0.90
N GLY A 196 36.79 -10.15 -0.31
CA GLY A 196 37.74 -10.93 -1.10
C GLY A 196 37.13 -11.95 -2.06
N THR A 197 35.79 -12.05 -2.17
CA THR A 197 35.13 -12.94 -3.16
C THR A 197 34.86 -12.25 -4.50
N VAL A 198 34.88 -10.92 -4.54
CA VAL A 198 34.67 -10.11 -5.73
C VAL A 198 35.66 -8.95 -5.81
N PRO A 199 35.91 -8.40 -7.02
CA PRO A 199 36.74 -7.21 -7.17
C PRO A 199 36.15 -5.99 -6.44
N VAL A 200 37.03 -5.21 -5.83
CA VAL A 200 36.73 -3.92 -5.16
C VAL A 200 37.33 -2.75 -5.95
N ASP A 201 36.96 -1.53 -5.58
CA ASP A 201 37.41 -0.26 -6.18
C ASP A 201 37.16 -0.22 -7.70
N TRP A 202 35.89 -0.27 -8.08
CA TRP A 202 35.48 -0.08 -9.47
C TRP A 202 35.45 1.41 -9.79
N ARG A 203 36.13 1.80 -10.86
CA ARG A 203 36.27 3.20 -11.26
C ARG A 203 35.94 3.33 -12.74
N LEU A 204 34.79 3.94 -13.02
CA LEU A 204 34.26 4.09 -14.37
C LEU A 204 34.32 5.58 -14.76
N PRO A 205 35.14 5.97 -15.75
CA PRO A 205 35.18 7.35 -16.23
C PRO A 205 33.88 7.65 -16.99
N ILE A 206 33.15 8.66 -16.54
CA ILE A 206 31.89 9.11 -17.14
C ILE A 206 32.06 10.52 -17.70
N GLU A 207 31.55 10.74 -18.92
CA GLU A 207 31.56 12.05 -19.59
C GLU A 207 30.12 12.53 -19.77
N PHE A 208 29.93 13.83 -19.56
CA PHE A 208 28.64 14.49 -19.70
C PHE A 208 28.62 15.40 -20.92
N ILE A 209 27.51 15.39 -21.64
CA ILE A 209 27.24 16.31 -22.75
C ILE A 209 25.96 17.06 -22.49
N ALA A 210 25.80 18.23 -23.10
CA ALA A 210 24.50 18.92 -23.09
C ALA A 210 23.44 18.01 -23.72
N ALA A 211 22.26 17.93 -23.10
CA ALA A 211 21.15 17.19 -23.64
C ALA A 211 20.72 17.82 -24.98
N ASP A 212 20.96 17.13 -26.10
CA ASP A 212 20.44 17.59 -27.39
C ASP A 212 18.91 17.63 -27.35
N ALA A 213 18.33 18.65 -28.00
CA ALA A 213 16.88 18.96 -28.02
C ALA A 213 15.97 17.85 -28.62
N ALA A 214 16.49 16.64 -28.83
CA ALA A 214 15.86 15.51 -29.49
C ALA A 214 15.67 14.28 -28.57
N VAL A 215 15.72 14.43 -27.25
CA VAL A 215 15.24 13.38 -26.34
C VAL A 215 13.71 13.32 -26.45
N PRO A 216 13.10 12.19 -26.84
CA PRO A 216 11.65 12.08 -26.93
C PRO A 216 11.06 12.16 -25.52
N LEU A 217 10.54 13.35 -25.19
CA LEU A 217 9.78 13.58 -23.96
C LEU A 217 8.44 12.83 -24.11
N MET A 218 8.25 11.76 -23.33
CA MET A 218 6.95 11.09 -23.25
C MET A 218 5.89 12.07 -22.72
N PRO A 219 4.65 12.02 -23.26
CA PRO A 219 3.58 12.92 -22.83
C PRO A 219 3.17 12.59 -21.40
N VAL A 220 3.40 13.54 -20.49
CA VAL A 220 2.91 13.46 -19.11
C VAL A 220 1.46 13.94 -19.08
N VAL A 221 0.56 13.09 -18.57
CA VAL A 221 -0.76 13.50 -18.11
C VAL A 221 -0.56 14.26 -16.79
N VAL A 222 -0.62 15.59 -16.86
CA VAL A 222 -0.59 16.45 -15.68
C VAL A 222 -2.03 16.72 -15.29
N VAL A 223 -2.45 16.14 -14.16
CA VAL A 223 -3.58 16.67 -13.37
C VAL A 223 -3.15 18.06 -12.91
N GLU A 224 -3.90 19.09 -13.28
CA GLU A 224 -3.59 20.46 -12.86
C GLU A 224 -3.61 20.54 -11.33
N GLN A 225 -2.47 20.91 -10.75
CA GLN A 225 -2.45 21.40 -9.37
C GLN A 225 -3.29 22.68 -9.34
N THR A 226 -4.50 22.59 -8.82
CA THR A 226 -5.28 23.76 -8.41
C THR A 226 -4.42 24.52 -7.40
N GLN A 227 -4.06 25.75 -7.78
CA GLN A 227 -3.39 26.68 -6.88
C GLN A 227 -4.18 26.73 -5.57
N GLY A 228 -3.45 26.55 -4.45
CA GLY A 228 -4.00 26.49 -3.12
C GLY A 228 -5.07 27.54 -2.90
N ALA A 229 -6.31 27.08 -2.75
CA ALA A 229 -7.36 27.90 -2.21
C ALA A 229 -6.87 28.45 -0.87
N THR A 230 -6.96 29.76 -0.71
CA THR A 230 -6.72 30.42 0.57
C THR A 230 -7.71 29.82 1.55
N VAL A 231 -7.21 29.06 2.53
CA VAL A 231 -8.02 28.39 3.55
C VAL A 231 -8.70 29.47 4.39
N GLU A 232 -10.01 29.65 4.23
CA GLU A 232 -10.81 30.29 5.27
C GLU A 232 -10.95 29.34 6.46
N PRO A 233 -10.91 29.85 7.71
CA PRO A 233 -11.00 29.01 8.89
C PRO A 233 -12.35 28.29 8.94
N VAL A 234 -12.30 26.97 9.03
CA VAL A 234 -13.45 26.11 9.32
C VAL A 234 -14.03 26.55 10.66
N ASN A 235 -15.36 26.72 10.75
CA ASN A 235 -16.03 27.00 12.02
C ASN A 235 -15.84 25.83 12.98
N GLU A 236 -14.86 25.95 13.87
CA GLU A 236 -14.59 25.02 14.95
C GLU A 236 -15.78 24.98 15.92
N LYS A 237 -16.44 23.82 16.02
CA LYS A 237 -17.15 23.46 17.27
C LYS A 237 -16.11 23.11 18.33
N PRO A 238 -16.37 23.39 19.62
CA PRO A 238 -15.38 23.24 20.66
C PRO A 238 -14.92 21.79 20.80
N LEU A 239 -13.62 21.61 20.65
CA LEU A 239 -12.84 20.40 20.86
C LEU A 239 -13.21 19.72 22.19
N ARG A 240 -13.49 18.42 22.15
CA ARG A 240 -13.07 17.54 23.26
C ARG A 240 -11.60 17.22 23.03
N THR A 241 -10.74 18.15 23.39
CA THR A 241 -9.29 17.93 23.45
C THR A 241 -8.99 17.04 24.67
N VAL A 242 -8.49 15.84 24.41
CA VAL A 242 -7.66 15.12 25.39
C VAL A 242 -6.23 15.19 24.84
N GLY A 243 -5.40 16.07 25.43
CA GLY A 243 -3.98 16.25 25.07
C GLY A 243 -3.69 17.25 23.94
N GLU A 244 -2.46 17.77 23.90
CA GLU A 244 -1.90 18.72 22.92
C GLU A 244 -1.67 18.09 21.51
N HIS A 245 -2.54 17.18 21.08
CA HIS A 245 -2.39 16.47 19.81
C HIS A 245 -3.18 17.17 18.68
N ASN A 246 -2.49 17.51 17.59
CA ASN A 246 -3.06 18.21 16.44
C ASN A 246 -3.60 17.21 15.42
N PHE A 247 -4.89 16.88 15.45
CA PHE A 247 -5.57 16.13 14.38
C PHE A 247 -6.32 17.11 13.47
N ARG A 248 -5.91 17.22 12.21
CA ARG A 248 -6.47 18.17 11.24
C ARG A 248 -6.23 17.74 9.81
N VAL A 249 -7.13 18.14 8.92
CA VAL A 249 -6.94 18.02 7.47
C VAL A 249 -5.98 19.12 7.03
N GLU A 250 -4.82 18.74 6.52
CA GLU A 250 -3.78 19.64 6.00
C GLU A 250 -3.74 19.62 4.47
N LYS A 251 -4.12 18.49 3.86
CA LYS A 251 -4.10 18.30 2.42
C LYS A 251 -5.46 17.82 1.93
N ILE A 252 -5.94 18.47 0.88
CA ILE A 252 -7.18 18.15 0.18
C ILE A 252 -6.84 18.14 -1.31
N ILE A 253 -7.10 17.03 -1.98
CA ILE A 253 -6.99 16.93 -3.44
C ILE A 253 -8.35 16.48 -3.97
N GLU A 254 -8.93 17.24 -4.89
CA GLU A 254 -10.13 16.82 -5.60
C GLU A 254 -9.75 15.79 -6.67
N THR A 255 -10.47 14.68 -6.71
CA THR A 255 -10.35 13.65 -7.74
C THR A 255 -11.53 13.75 -8.70
N GLU A 256 -11.56 12.94 -9.76
CA GLU A 256 -12.69 12.94 -10.69
C GLU A 256 -14.02 12.56 -10.00
N THR A 257 -13.98 11.67 -9.01
CA THR A 257 -15.16 11.12 -8.33
C THR A 257 -15.31 11.58 -6.87
N GLY A 258 -14.28 12.16 -6.25
CA GLY A 258 -14.32 12.53 -4.85
C GLY A 258 -13.09 13.29 -4.36
N TYR A 259 -12.49 12.84 -3.26
CA TYR A 259 -11.43 13.59 -2.57
C TYR A 259 -10.37 12.68 -1.95
N ILE A 260 -9.12 13.17 -1.93
CA ILE A 260 -8.05 12.69 -1.06
C ILE A 260 -7.89 13.68 0.08
N LEU A 261 -8.00 13.20 1.33
CA LEU A 261 -7.74 13.97 2.53
C LEU A 261 -6.48 13.46 3.22
N GLY A 262 -5.68 14.37 3.75
CA GLY A 262 -4.44 14.04 4.44
C GLY A 262 -4.11 15.02 5.55
N GLY A 263 -3.36 14.54 6.53
CA GLY A 263 -2.89 15.37 7.64
C GLY A 263 -1.76 14.69 8.40
N THR A 264 -1.35 15.33 9.50
CA THR A 264 -0.36 14.76 10.41
C THR A 264 -0.90 14.63 11.83
N PHE A 265 -0.41 13.64 12.56
CA PHE A 265 -0.48 13.56 14.01
C PHE A 265 0.85 14.08 14.56
N ALA A 266 0.81 15.08 15.43
CA ALA A 266 2.00 15.50 16.18
C ALA A 266 2.20 14.58 17.39
N LEU A 267 3.30 13.83 17.40
CA LEU A 267 3.72 13.03 18.55
C LEU A 267 4.57 13.91 19.48
N ASN A 268 4.17 14.01 20.75
CA ASN A 268 4.98 14.70 21.74
C ASN A 268 6.19 13.84 22.10
N MET A 269 7.37 14.18 21.55
CA MET A 269 8.58 13.36 21.70
C MET A 269 9.38 13.59 22.99
N SER A 270 9.00 14.53 23.85
CA SER A 270 9.76 14.79 25.08
C SER A 270 9.70 13.65 26.11
N GLU A 271 8.86 12.64 25.90
CA GLU A 271 8.66 11.49 26.80
C GLU A 271 9.03 10.13 26.13
N VAL A 272 9.65 10.18 24.96
CA VAL A 272 9.73 9.09 23.99
C VAL A 272 11.16 8.62 23.80
N THR A 273 11.55 7.51 24.45
CA THR A 273 12.86 6.87 24.26
C THR A 273 12.81 5.62 23.36
N SER A 274 11.65 5.29 22.79
CA SER A 274 11.39 3.99 22.15
C SER A 274 10.34 4.09 21.04
N PRO A 275 10.27 3.16 20.06
CA PRO A 275 9.33 3.28 18.94
C PRO A 275 7.86 3.26 19.38
N TYR A 276 7.08 4.15 18.78
CA TYR A 276 5.64 4.34 19.00
C TYR A 276 4.87 3.56 17.94
N TRP A 277 3.89 2.78 18.37
CA TRP A 277 2.94 2.12 17.48
C TRP A 277 1.57 2.75 17.69
N THR A 278 0.95 3.22 16.63
CA THR A 278 -0.45 3.63 16.64
C THR A 278 -1.17 3.02 15.44
N SER A 279 -2.49 2.86 15.56
CA SER A 279 -3.37 2.48 14.45
C SER A 279 -3.67 3.72 13.61
N PRO A 280 -3.10 3.92 12.40
CA PRO A 280 -3.28 5.18 11.66
C PRO A 280 -4.64 5.29 10.95
N GLN A 281 -5.59 4.38 11.18
CA GLN A 281 -6.84 4.36 10.43
C GLN A 281 -7.76 5.50 10.88
N VAL A 282 -7.97 6.44 9.97
CA VAL A 282 -9.01 7.46 10.12
C VAL A 282 -10.31 6.87 9.62
N VAL A 283 -11.26 6.70 10.53
CA VAL A 283 -12.60 6.23 10.21
C VAL A 283 -13.44 7.41 9.74
N VAL A 284 -14.15 7.24 8.63
CA VAL A 284 -14.95 8.31 8.01
C VAL A 284 -16.43 7.96 8.07
N ARG A 285 -17.23 8.84 8.67
CA ARG A 285 -18.70 8.75 8.67
C ARG A 285 -19.30 9.95 7.96
N ASP A 286 -20.37 9.74 7.22
CA ASP A 286 -21.17 10.78 6.60
C ASP A 286 -22.13 11.42 7.62
N ALA A 287 -22.84 12.48 7.22
CA ALA A 287 -23.77 13.20 8.10
C ALA A 287 -24.97 12.37 8.58
N ASN A 288 -25.25 11.22 7.96
CA ASN A 288 -26.27 10.27 8.40
C ASN A 288 -25.68 9.20 9.34
N GLY A 289 -24.39 9.27 9.66
CA GLY A 289 -23.66 8.27 10.44
C GLY A 289 -23.22 7.05 9.63
N ARG A 290 -23.44 7.03 8.30
CA ARG A 290 -23.03 5.95 7.42
C ARG A 290 -21.53 5.99 7.22
N LEU A 291 -20.86 4.84 7.31
CA LEU A 291 -19.44 4.77 7.02
C LEU A 291 -19.18 5.03 5.54
N VAL A 292 -18.14 5.80 5.26
CA VAL A 292 -17.67 6.13 3.92
C VAL A 292 -16.51 5.21 3.58
N ALA A 293 -16.58 4.58 2.41
CA ALA A 293 -15.52 3.76 1.87
C ALA A 293 -14.27 4.61 1.63
N THR A 294 -13.13 4.22 2.18
CA THR A 294 -11.85 4.90 1.93
C THR A 294 -10.86 3.97 1.24
N THR A 295 -9.89 4.53 0.52
CA THR A 295 -8.75 3.81 -0.05
C THR A 295 -7.46 4.56 0.24
N TYR A 296 -6.34 3.94 -0.08
CA TYR A 296 -5.04 4.61 -0.06
C TYR A 296 -4.73 5.18 -1.45
N PRO A 297 -4.37 6.46 -1.57
CA PRO A 297 -4.14 7.05 -2.89
C PRO A 297 -2.91 6.46 -3.58
N GLU A 298 -2.92 6.37 -4.92
CA GLU A 298 -1.87 5.75 -5.74
C GLU A 298 -0.45 6.30 -5.41
N LYS A 299 -0.37 7.61 -5.15
CA LYS A 299 0.85 8.35 -4.79
C LYS A 299 1.02 8.58 -3.29
N ALA A 300 0.42 7.73 -2.45
CA ALA A 300 0.37 7.99 -1.03
C ALA A 300 1.75 8.13 -0.36
N ARG A 301 2.79 7.42 -0.83
CA ARG A 301 4.15 7.58 -0.28
C ARG A 301 4.65 9.02 -0.44
N GLU A 302 4.53 9.57 -1.65
CA GLU A 302 4.98 10.94 -1.96
C GLU A 302 4.17 11.96 -1.16
N LEU A 303 2.86 11.75 -1.07
CA LEU A 303 1.95 12.60 -0.29
C LEU A 303 2.23 12.53 1.21
N LEU A 304 2.54 11.35 1.75
CA LEU A 304 2.95 11.19 3.15
C LEU A 304 4.31 11.82 3.41
N GLU A 305 5.27 11.64 2.49
CA GLU A 305 6.60 12.26 2.58
C GLU A 305 6.48 13.78 2.55
N GLU A 306 5.55 14.34 1.79
CA GLU A 306 5.26 15.78 1.80
C GLU A 306 4.62 16.25 3.12
N LEU A 307 3.66 15.48 3.66
CA LEU A 307 2.95 15.81 4.90
C LEU A 307 3.84 15.70 6.15
N ALA A 308 4.45 14.54 6.34
CA ALA A 308 5.16 14.17 7.56
C ALA A 308 6.70 14.20 7.41
N GLY A 309 7.22 14.19 6.18
CA GLY A 309 8.64 14.01 5.93
C GLY A 309 9.15 12.66 6.46
N ARG A 310 10.46 12.58 6.71
CA ARG A 310 11.06 11.50 7.51
C ARG A 310 11.06 11.81 9.01
N SER A 311 10.17 12.69 9.48
CA SER A 311 10.14 13.10 10.88
C SER A 311 9.70 11.93 11.77
N GLN A 312 10.47 11.64 12.82
CA GLN A 312 10.06 10.65 13.83
C GLN A 312 8.94 11.17 14.74
N ASN A 313 8.62 12.46 14.68
CA ASN A 313 7.69 13.15 15.59
C ASN A 313 6.33 13.44 14.92
N LYS A 314 6.17 13.04 13.65
CA LYS A 314 4.94 13.23 12.90
C LYS A 314 4.54 11.92 12.23
N LEU A 315 3.31 11.50 12.45
CA LEU A 315 2.71 10.40 11.70
C LEU A 315 1.75 11.00 10.67
N GLY A 316 1.99 10.76 9.38
CA GLY A 316 1.08 11.20 8.33
C GLY A 316 -0.08 10.21 8.17
N TRP A 317 -1.27 10.72 7.89
CA TRP A 317 -2.43 9.93 7.48
C TRP A 317 -2.95 10.43 6.14
N LEU A 318 -3.52 9.50 5.36
CA LEU A 318 -4.13 9.76 4.06
C LEU A 318 -5.33 8.83 3.89
N ILE A 319 -6.39 9.37 3.33
CA ILE A 319 -7.57 8.63 2.88
C ILE A 319 -7.99 9.20 1.52
N GLU A 320 -8.41 8.34 0.62
CA GLU A 320 -9.12 8.71 -0.61
C GLU A 320 -10.53 8.16 -0.53
N PHE A 321 -11.55 8.89 -0.98
CA PHE A 321 -12.91 8.36 -1.03
C PHE A 321 -13.72 8.95 -2.18
N ASP A 322 -14.72 8.19 -2.62
CA ASP A 322 -15.68 8.62 -3.63
C ASP A 322 -16.76 9.50 -2.99
N ALA A 323 -17.02 10.68 -3.56
CA ALA A 323 -18.01 11.61 -3.02
C ALA A 323 -19.45 11.32 -3.46
N ARG A 324 -19.67 10.33 -4.34
CA ARG A 324 -21.02 9.89 -4.74
C ARG A 324 -21.77 9.33 -3.53
N ASP A 325 -23.02 9.77 -3.37
CA ASP A 325 -23.91 9.31 -2.30
C ASP A 325 -23.35 9.53 -0.88
N VAL A 326 -22.46 10.52 -0.70
CA VAL A 326 -21.89 10.93 0.59
C VAL A 326 -22.61 12.17 1.11
N ALA A 327 -23.17 12.08 2.31
CA ALA A 327 -23.77 13.23 2.99
C ALA A 327 -22.72 14.00 3.83
N TYR A 328 -22.68 15.32 3.67
CA TYR A 328 -21.77 16.19 4.42
C TYR A 328 -22.48 16.92 5.59
N PRO A 329 -21.76 17.28 6.67
CA PRO A 329 -20.32 17.09 6.90
C PRO A 329 -19.94 15.63 7.19
N LEU A 330 -18.69 15.29 6.86
CA LEU A 330 -18.05 14.05 7.30
C LEU A 330 -17.54 14.20 8.72
N THR A 331 -17.64 13.14 9.51
CA THR A 331 -16.95 12.98 10.79
C THR A 331 -15.75 12.06 10.56
N LEU A 332 -14.55 12.60 10.75
CA LEU A 332 -13.29 11.88 10.71
C LEU A 332 -12.90 11.55 12.16
N SER A 333 -12.80 10.28 12.49
CA SER A 333 -12.46 9.81 13.83
C SER A 333 -11.16 9.02 13.81
N TYR A 334 -10.29 9.28 14.76
CA TYR A 334 -9.07 8.52 15.02
C TYR A 334 -9.07 8.04 16.47
N VAL A 335 -8.81 6.76 16.66
CA VAL A 335 -8.57 6.17 17.98
C VAL A 335 -7.28 5.39 17.91
N GLY A 336 -6.30 5.82 18.70
CA GLY A 336 -5.02 5.15 18.83
C GLY A 336 -4.57 5.11 20.29
N TRP A 337 -3.59 4.29 20.58
CA TRP A 337 -2.88 4.29 21.86
C TRP A 337 -1.41 4.52 21.57
N SER A 338 -0.72 5.17 22.50
CA SER A 338 0.75 5.15 22.49
C SER A 338 1.24 3.88 23.18
N ALA A 339 2.36 3.31 22.74
CA ALA A 339 3.10 2.36 23.55
C ALA A 339 4.55 2.78 23.63
N GLN A 340 5.08 2.72 24.84
CA GLN A 340 6.49 2.91 25.10
C GLN A 340 7.12 1.52 25.21
N MET A 341 7.91 1.14 24.20
CA MET A 341 8.79 -0.02 24.32
C MET A 341 9.88 0.27 25.37
N ASP A 342 10.27 -0.71 26.15
CA ASP A 342 11.38 -0.59 27.08
C ASP A 342 12.55 -1.44 26.57
N PRO A 343 13.53 -0.82 25.87
CA PRO A 343 14.53 -1.55 25.10
C PRO A 343 15.55 -2.31 25.96
N ILE A 344 15.56 -2.10 27.29
CA ILE A 344 16.52 -2.69 28.23
C ILE A 344 15.81 -3.59 29.28
N SER A 345 14.48 -3.62 29.29
CA SER A 345 13.70 -4.46 30.20
C SER A 345 13.76 -5.93 29.83
N LEU A 346 14.59 -6.67 30.56
CA LEU A 346 14.48 -8.12 30.65
C LEU A 346 13.78 -8.44 31.96
N GLY A 347 12.65 -9.15 31.87
CA GLY A 347 12.05 -9.76 33.05
C GLY A 347 13.05 -10.71 33.71
N THR A 348 13.01 -10.80 35.04
CA THR A 348 13.81 -11.82 35.75
C THR A 348 13.42 -13.20 35.22
N PRO A 349 14.38 -14.02 34.75
CA PRO A 349 14.05 -15.34 34.26
C PRO A 349 13.37 -16.20 35.32
N PHE A 350 12.40 -17.00 34.91
CA PHE A 350 11.71 -17.95 35.77
C PHE A 350 11.74 -19.34 35.13
N ALA A 351 11.60 -20.37 35.96
CA ALA A 351 11.68 -21.75 35.50
C ALA A 351 10.29 -22.39 35.45
N ILE A 352 10.03 -23.15 34.38
CA ILE A 352 8.86 -24.03 34.27
C ILE A 352 9.36 -25.44 34.00
N ASP A 353 8.81 -26.43 34.70
CA ASP A 353 8.99 -27.83 34.32
C ASP A 353 7.91 -28.22 33.31
N THR A 354 8.30 -28.33 32.04
CA THR A 354 7.36 -28.64 30.95
C THR A 354 6.79 -30.05 31.04
N ALA A 355 7.41 -30.95 31.83
CA ALA A 355 6.86 -32.28 32.10
C ALA A 355 5.58 -32.24 32.95
N LEU A 356 5.30 -31.12 33.61
CA LEU A 356 4.09 -30.91 34.41
C LEU A 356 2.94 -30.28 33.61
N ILE A 357 3.20 -29.81 32.39
CA ILE A 357 2.16 -29.20 31.53
C ILE A 357 1.24 -30.33 31.04
N PRO A 358 -0.07 -30.27 31.36
CA PRO A 358 -0.98 -31.34 31.02
C PRO A 358 -1.28 -31.40 29.50
N PRO A 359 -1.93 -32.47 29.02
CA PRO A 359 -2.44 -32.54 27.65
C PRO A 359 -3.42 -31.41 27.33
N TYR A 360 -3.69 -31.23 26.04
CA TYR A 360 -4.69 -30.27 25.53
C TYR A 360 -6.03 -30.37 26.28
N GLY A 361 -6.65 -29.22 26.56
CA GLY A 361 -7.91 -29.10 27.31
C GLY A 361 -7.75 -28.94 28.83
N GLN A 362 -6.52 -28.96 29.34
CA GLN A 362 -6.19 -28.66 30.74
C GLN A 362 -5.05 -27.65 30.82
N ALA A 363 -4.85 -27.04 31.99
CA ALA A 363 -3.79 -26.07 32.22
C ALA A 363 -3.02 -26.38 33.53
N LEU A 364 -1.72 -26.10 33.52
CA LEU A 364 -0.88 -26.08 34.70
C LEU A 364 -1.03 -24.71 35.37
N GLU A 365 -1.71 -24.66 36.51
CA GLU A 365 -1.85 -23.45 37.32
C GLU A 365 -0.52 -23.06 37.97
N ILE A 366 -0.08 -21.83 37.73
CA ILE A 366 1.19 -21.29 38.23
C ILE A 366 0.95 -20.17 39.24
N ASN A 367 0.12 -19.19 38.89
CA ASN A 367 -0.24 -18.02 39.72
C ASN A 367 0.97 -17.30 40.35
N GLN A 368 2.01 -17.08 39.54
CA GLN A 368 3.27 -16.49 39.98
C GLN A 368 3.37 -15.01 39.57
N ASP A 369 3.70 -14.16 40.53
CA ASP A 369 4.02 -12.76 40.29
C ASP A 369 5.49 -12.59 39.90
N MET A 370 5.74 -11.71 38.94
CA MET A 370 7.06 -11.33 38.47
C MET A 370 7.14 -9.81 38.38
N GLU A 371 8.35 -9.27 38.47
CA GLU A 371 8.58 -7.84 38.30
C GLU A 371 9.35 -7.55 37.01
N ILE A 372 8.87 -6.54 36.28
CA ILE A 372 9.54 -5.92 35.15
C ILE A 372 9.62 -4.42 35.47
N ASN A 373 10.82 -3.90 35.69
CA ASN A 373 11.05 -2.49 36.04
C ASN A 373 10.16 -1.97 37.19
N GLY A 374 9.98 -2.77 38.24
CA GLY A 374 9.18 -2.42 39.42
C GLY A 374 7.66 -2.49 39.21
N ARG A 375 7.19 -2.99 38.06
CA ARG A 375 5.78 -3.26 37.78
C ARG A 375 5.52 -4.77 37.81
N SER A 376 4.41 -5.18 38.42
CA SER A 376 4.06 -6.59 38.59
C SER A 376 3.31 -7.14 37.36
N VAL A 377 3.76 -8.30 36.89
CA VAL A 377 3.11 -9.11 35.86
C VAL A 377 2.87 -10.50 36.45
N ARG A 378 1.65 -11.02 36.33
CA ARG A 378 1.29 -12.33 36.89
C ARG A 378 1.11 -13.37 35.78
N LEU A 379 1.88 -14.45 35.84
CA LEU A 379 1.61 -15.65 35.07
C LEU A 379 0.52 -16.47 35.78
N LEU A 380 -0.60 -16.68 35.12
CA LEU A 380 -1.74 -17.42 35.66
C LEU A 380 -1.52 -18.91 35.48
N ASN A 381 -1.36 -19.36 34.24
CA ASN A 381 -1.20 -20.76 33.90
C ASN A 381 -0.39 -20.94 32.62
N VAL A 382 -0.01 -22.19 32.37
CA VAL A 382 0.54 -22.64 31.09
C VAL A 382 -0.28 -23.82 30.60
N SER A 383 -0.71 -23.77 29.35
CA SER A 383 -1.50 -24.80 28.71
C SER A 383 -0.87 -25.26 27.41
N ARG A 384 -1.40 -26.35 26.85
CA ARG A 384 -1.01 -26.85 25.53
C ARG A 384 -2.09 -26.46 24.52
N THR A 385 -1.71 -25.91 23.37
CA THR A 385 -2.63 -25.60 22.27
C THR A 385 -3.07 -26.87 21.54
N GLN A 386 -4.06 -26.76 20.65
CA GLN A 386 -4.51 -27.88 19.80
C GLN A 386 -3.39 -28.46 18.93
N ILE A 387 -2.44 -27.62 18.51
CA ILE A 387 -1.27 -28.00 17.71
C ILE A 387 -0.04 -28.38 18.57
N GLY A 388 -0.21 -28.50 19.89
CA GLY A 388 0.82 -29.02 20.79
C GLY A 388 1.80 -27.98 21.33
N LEU A 389 1.72 -26.71 20.92
CA LEU A 389 2.56 -25.62 21.44
C LEU A 389 2.21 -25.26 22.89
N TYR A 390 3.13 -24.60 23.59
CA TYR A 390 2.88 -24.06 24.92
C TYR A 390 2.29 -22.65 24.84
N ALA A 391 1.17 -22.44 25.51
CA ALA A 391 0.51 -21.14 25.65
C ALA A 391 0.68 -20.64 27.08
N TYR A 392 1.29 -19.48 27.24
CA TYR A 392 1.58 -18.87 28.54
C TYR A 392 0.57 -17.75 28.79
N GLN A 393 -0.36 -17.95 29.72
CA GLN A 393 -1.42 -16.99 30.00
C GLN A 393 -1.08 -16.12 31.20
N PHE A 394 -1.09 -14.81 30.98
CA PHE A 394 -0.80 -13.79 31.98
C PHE A 394 -2.05 -12.99 32.30
N LYS A 395 -2.08 -12.41 33.50
CA LYS A 395 -3.07 -11.41 33.86
C LYS A 395 -2.66 -10.08 33.25
N LEU A 396 -3.54 -9.52 32.41
CA LEU A 396 -3.38 -8.19 31.86
C LEU A 396 -3.55 -7.15 32.97
N ASN A 397 -2.62 -6.21 33.09
CA ASN A 397 -2.81 -4.99 33.86
C ASN A 397 -3.05 -3.81 32.89
N ALA A 398 -3.68 -2.73 33.35
CA ALA A 398 -4.10 -1.62 32.48
C ALA A 398 -2.93 -0.92 31.74
N GLU A 399 -1.71 -1.07 32.24
CA GLU A 399 -0.51 -0.42 31.72
C GLU A 399 0.31 -1.32 30.78
N LEU A 400 0.12 -2.64 30.79
CA LEU A 400 0.91 -3.59 29.98
C LEU A 400 0.29 -3.70 28.58
N SER A 401 1.07 -3.35 27.56
CA SER A 401 0.61 -3.41 26.16
C SER A 401 0.95 -4.74 25.50
N MET A 402 2.23 -5.11 25.51
CA MET A 402 2.73 -6.31 24.86
C MET A 402 4.09 -6.68 25.44
N PHE A 403 4.40 -7.96 25.48
CA PHE A 403 5.74 -8.48 25.68
C PHE A 403 5.89 -9.83 24.99
N ASP A 404 7.13 -10.19 24.70
CA ASP A 404 7.50 -11.50 24.18
C ASP A 404 8.10 -12.40 25.25
N ILE A 405 8.09 -13.69 24.95
CA ILE A 405 8.70 -14.72 25.76
C ILE A 405 9.74 -15.45 24.92
N LYS A 406 10.94 -15.63 25.49
CA LYS A 406 11.93 -16.55 24.95
C LYS A 406 12.29 -17.61 25.98
N VAL A 407 12.46 -18.82 25.50
CA VAL A 407 13.17 -19.87 26.24
C VAL A 407 14.67 -19.64 25.98
N ILE A 408 15.45 -19.42 27.02
CA ILE A 408 16.82 -18.87 26.91
C ILE A 408 17.75 -19.70 26.00
N GLU A 409 17.58 -21.01 25.97
CA GLU A 409 18.40 -21.93 25.17
C GLU A 409 17.77 -22.33 23.84
N GLN A 410 16.48 -22.04 23.66
CA GLN A 410 15.69 -22.39 22.48
C GLN A 410 14.76 -21.23 22.13
N PRO A 411 15.28 -20.10 21.64
CA PRO A 411 14.44 -18.95 21.31
C PRO A 411 13.39 -19.34 20.26
N ALA A 412 12.20 -18.78 20.37
CA ALA A 412 11.15 -18.96 19.38
C ALA A 412 11.52 -18.24 18.07
N ASN A 413 11.09 -18.79 16.93
CA ASN A 413 11.23 -18.12 15.63
C ASN A 413 10.38 -16.84 15.60
N TRP A 414 9.18 -16.92 16.20
CA TRP A 414 8.25 -15.82 16.40
C TRP A 414 7.21 -16.22 17.47
N SER A 415 6.38 -15.27 17.92
CA SER A 415 5.29 -15.53 18.87
C SER A 415 3.94 -15.14 18.28
N ASP A 416 2.91 -15.92 18.58
CA ASP A 416 1.52 -15.47 18.46
C ASP A 416 0.99 -14.97 19.80
N TYR A 417 -0.08 -14.17 19.76
CA TYR A 417 -0.65 -13.53 20.94
C TYR A 417 -2.17 -13.59 20.89
N ILE A 418 -2.78 -13.91 22.03
CA ILE A 418 -4.23 -13.85 22.23
C ILE A 418 -4.49 -12.94 23.42
N ILE A 419 -5.29 -11.88 23.21
CA ILE A 419 -5.67 -10.97 24.29
C ILE A 419 -7.17 -11.01 24.47
N ASP A 420 -7.57 -11.32 25.71
CA ASP A 420 -8.95 -11.27 26.13
C ASP A 420 -9.06 -10.16 27.20
N ARG A 421 -9.56 -9.00 26.80
CA ARG A 421 -9.71 -7.87 27.73
C ARG A 421 -10.92 -8.03 28.65
N GLU A 422 -11.95 -8.76 28.24
CA GLU A 422 -13.11 -9.03 29.09
C GLU A 422 -12.71 -9.87 30.30
N GLN A 423 -11.89 -10.91 30.05
CA GLN A 423 -11.33 -11.76 31.09
C GLN A 423 -10.04 -11.17 31.69
N GLY A 424 -9.47 -10.13 31.08
CA GLY A 424 -8.24 -9.48 31.52
C GLY A 424 -7.02 -10.39 31.42
N THR A 425 -6.90 -11.15 30.33
CA THR A 425 -5.80 -12.08 30.07
C THR A 425 -5.01 -11.75 28.80
N TYR A 426 -3.72 -12.08 28.84
CA TYR A 426 -2.76 -11.94 27.76
C TYR A 426 -2.02 -13.26 27.58
N THR A 427 -2.18 -13.93 26.46
CA THR A 427 -1.57 -15.24 26.20
C THR A 427 -0.49 -15.10 25.14
N VAL A 428 0.71 -15.60 25.44
CA VAL A 428 1.82 -15.66 24.48
C VAL A 428 2.05 -17.10 24.07
N ILE A 429 2.14 -17.34 22.77
CA ILE A 429 2.38 -18.66 22.18
C ILE A 429 3.69 -18.59 21.38
N PRO A 430 4.85 -18.89 21.99
CA PRO A 430 6.11 -18.97 21.25
C PRO A 430 6.08 -20.15 20.27
N VAL A 431 6.31 -19.86 18.99
CA VAL A 431 6.39 -20.87 17.93
C VAL A 431 7.82 -21.37 17.82
N GLN A 432 8.01 -22.63 18.15
CA GLN A 432 9.30 -23.32 18.19
C GLN A 432 9.22 -24.58 17.34
N GLU A 433 10.30 -24.89 16.63
CA GLU A 433 10.42 -26.14 15.83
C GLU A 433 10.28 -27.38 16.70
N SER A 434 10.86 -27.34 17.90
CA SER A 434 10.79 -28.42 18.89
C SER A 434 10.33 -27.87 20.23
N LEU A 435 9.54 -28.67 20.96
CA LEU A 435 9.12 -28.28 22.30
C LEU A 435 10.27 -28.47 23.29
N PRO A 436 10.52 -27.50 24.17
CA PRO A 436 11.50 -27.65 25.21
C PRO A 436 10.98 -28.65 26.26
N VAL A 437 11.86 -29.56 26.71
CA VAL A 437 11.52 -30.68 27.60
C VAL A 437 12.22 -30.53 28.94
N GLY A 438 11.48 -30.76 30.03
CA GLY A 438 11.98 -30.71 31.40
C GLY A 438 12.01 -29.29 31.95
N LEU A 439 13.01 -28.98 32.77
CA LEU A 439 13.13 -27.68 33.42
C LEU A 439 13.69 -26.63 32.45
N VAL A 440 12.86 -25.66 32.07
CA VAL A 440 13.19 -24.62 31.08
C VAL A 440 13.21 -23.25 31.73
N HIS A 441 14.15 -22.40 31.31
CA HIS A 441 14.24 -21.02 31.80
C HIS A 441 13.67 -20.06 30.77
N ILE A 442 12.71 -19.27 31.23
CA ILE A 442 11.90 -18.39 30.41
C ILE A 442 12.21 -16.95 30.79
N GLN A 443 12.39 -16.11 29.78
CA GLN A 443 12.66 -14.69 29.95
C GLN A 443 11.67 -13.86 29.16
N LEU A 444 11.13 -12.82 29.80
CA LEU A 444 10.32 -11.80 29.14
C LEU A 444 11.22 -10.76 28.49
N PHE A 445 10.89 -10.32 27.28
CA PHE A 445 11.63 -9.29 26.54
C PHE A 445 10.69 -8.51 25.61
N ASN A 446 11.19 -7.46 24.94
CA ASN A 446 10.38 -6.55 24.11
C ASN A 446 9.14 -5.99 24.85
N VAL A 447 9.28 -5.73 26.14
CA VAL A 447 8.17 -5.26 26.96
C VAL A 447 7.77 -3.86 26.50
N SER A 448 6.48 -3.65 26.33
CA SER A 448 5.90 -2.38 26.00
C SER A 448 4.76 -2.06 26.95
N TRP A 449 4.76 -0.81 27.40
CA TRP A 449 3.74 -0.27 28.28
C TRP A 449 2.82 0.61 27.45
N ARG A 450 1.52 0.41 27.64
CA ARG A 450 0.48 1.24 27.06
C ARG A 450 0.57 2.62 27.69
N GLY A 451 0.74 3.64 26.86
CA GLY A 451 0.58 5.03 27.24
C GLY A 451 -0.87 5.48 27.11
N GLU A 452 -1.07 6.79 27.02
CA GLU A 452 -2.42 7.36 26.94
C GLU A 452 -3.15 6.97 25.65
N GLU A 453 -4.46 6.76 25.78
CA GLU A 453 -5.37 6.63 24.65
C GLU A 453 -5.60 8.01 24.03
N MET A 454 -5.45 8.06 22.72
CA MET A 454 -5.65 9.25 21.90
C MET A 454 -6.90 9.03 21.05
N ALA A 455 -7.99 9.66 21.46
CA ALA A 455 -9.22 9.71 20.67
C ALA A 455 -9.41 11.14 20.16
N MET A 456 -9.53 11.27 18.84
CA MET A 456 -9.61 12.57 18.16
C MET A 456 -10.70 12.51 17.10
N GLU A 457 -11.47 13.59 16.97
CA GLU A 457 -12.55 13.69 15.99
C GLU A 457 -12.58 15.09 15.40
N ILE A 458 -12.73 15.16 14.07
CA ILE A 458 -12.92 16.42 13.35
C ILE A 458 -14.05 16.28 12.35
N ASP A 459 -14.82 17.35 12.19
CA ASP A 459 -15.79 17.47 11.10
C ASP A 459 -15.12 18.09 9.87
N TRP A 460 -15.39 17.55 8.69
CA TRP A 460 -14.91 18.09 7.43
C TRP A 460 -16.01 18.12 6.38
N ALA A 461 -16.09 19.21 5.61
CA ALA A 461 -16.94 19.30 4.43
C ALA A 461 -16.18 20.05 3.32
N PRO A 462 -16.38 19.68 2.04
CA PRO A 462 -15.81 20.42 0.93
C PRO A 462 -16.50 21.77 0.80
N ALA A 463 -15.76 22.79 0.33
CA ALA A 463 -16.32 24.11 0.08
C ALA A 463 -17.45 24.08 -0.97
N THR A 464 -17.30 23.21 -1.97
CA THR A 464 -18.31 22.87 -2.96
C THR A 464 -18.42 21.35 -3.04
N PRO A 465 -19.52 20.75 -2.55
CA PRO A 465 -19.73 19.31 -2.68
C PRO A 465 -19.65 18.90 -4.15
N HIS A 466 -18.89 17.83 -4.42
CA HIS A 466 -18.89 17.18 -5.72
C HIS A 466 -20.35 16.85 -6.10
N THR A 467 -20.85 17.51 -7.14
CA THR A 467 -22.18 17.25 -7.69
C THR A 467 -22.04 16.18 -8.75
N SER A 468 -21.88 14.93 -8.35
CA SER A 468 -21.82 13.82 -9.31
C SER A 468 -23.22 13.34 -9.70
N MET A 469 -23.36 12.97 -10.98
CA MET A 469 -24.52 12.29 -11.54
C MET A 469 -24.83 10.99 -10.79
N ALA A 470 -26.12 10.63 -10.77
CA ALA A 470 -26.63 9.39 -10.17
C ALA A 470 -25.83 8.15 -10.58
N SER A 471 -25.60 7.26 -9.61
CA SER A 471 -24.83 6.04 -9.76
C SER A 471 -25.42 5.09 -10.82
N SER A 472 -24.54 4.50 -11.64
CA SER A 472 -24.80 3.18 -12.19
C SER A 472 -24.66 2.18 -11.04
N ALA A 473 -25.75 1.50 -10.72
CA ALA A 473 -25.91 0.64 -9.55
C ALA A 473 -25.16 -0.70 -9.65
N ASP A 474 -23.82 -0.69 -9.74
CA ASP A 474 -22.98 -1.90 -9.68
C ASP A 474 -21.75 -1.70 -8.77
N GLY A 475 -21.99 -1.31 -7.51
CA GLY A 475 -20.93 -1.15 -6.50
C GLY A 475 -20.97 -2.25 -5.44
N LEU A 476 -19.85 -2.95 -5.23
CA LEU A 476 -19.65 -3.83 -4.07
C LEU A 476 -19.90 -3.04 -2.78
N GLN A 477 -20.57 -3.63 -1.80
CA GLN A 477 -20.90 -2.95 -0.54
C GLN A 477 -19.70 -2.93 0.40
N VAL A 478 -19.42 -1.77 1.02
CA VAL A 478 -18.46 -1.70 2.13
C VAL A 478 -19.11 -2.25 3.38
N CYS A 479 -18.46 -3.26 3.94
CA CYS A 479 -18.93 -4.08 5.04
C CYS A 479 -18.04 -3.84 6.26
N VAL A 480 -18.52 -3.02 7.19
CA VAL A 480 -17.78 -2.80 8.44
C VAL A 480 -18.11 -3.91 9.42
N LEU A 481 -17.06 -4.46 10.04
CA LEU A 481 -17.16 -5.52 11.03
C LEU A 481 -16.96 -4.93 12.43
N ASP A 482 -17.99 -4.37 13.04
CA ASP A 482 -17.87 -3.96 14.46
C ASP A 482 -17.97 -5.16 15.41
N GLU A 483 -17.63 -4.93 16.69
CA GLU A 483 -17.70 -5.99 17.71
C GLU A 483 -19.12 -6.55 17.86
N GLU A 484 -20.16 -5.72 17.74
CA GLU A 484 -21.56 -6.17 17.80
C GLU A 484 -21.90 -7.15 16.65
N LYS A 485 -21.43 -6.86 15.44
CA LYS A 485 -21.62 -7.74 14.28
C LYS A 485 -20.78 -9.03 14.39
N LEU A 486 -19.60 -8.95 15.00
CA LEU A 486 -18.76 -10.12 15.26
C LEU A 486 -19.31 -10.99 16.39
N ASP A 487 -19.95 -10.41 17.40
CA ASP A 487 -20.58 -11.15 18.52
C ASP A 487 -21.92 -11.76 18.13
N SER A 488 -22.62 -11.18 17.17
CA SER A 488 -23.87 -11.71 16.62
C SER A 488 -23.67 -12.69 15.45
N ALA A 489 -22.45 -12.78 14.91
CA ALA A 489 -22.10 -13.72 13.85
C ALA A 489 -22.33 -15.16 14.31
N GLN A 490 -22.98 -15.96 13.46
CA GLN A 490 -23.23 -17.36 13.74
C GLN A 490 -22.00 -18.21 13.38
N PRO A 491 -21.78 -19.35 14.07
CA PRO A 491 -20.82 -20.34 13.61
C PRO A 491 -21.15 -20.82 12.19
N VAL A 492 -20.13 -21.24 11.45
CA VAL A 492 -20.30 -21.79 10.10
C VAL A 492 -21.34 -22.92 10.10
N THR A 493 -22.44 -22.75 9.36
CA THR A 493 -23.50 -23.78 9.26
C THR A 493 -23.65 -24.36 7.86
N ASP A 494 -23.40 -23.56 6.80
CA ASP A 494 -23.55 -23.96 5.41
C ASP A 494 -22.22 -24.33 4.73
N LEU A 495 -21.07 -23.91 5.28
CA LEU A 495 -19.73 -24.20 4.72
C LEU A 495 -19.03 -25.37 5.44
N LYS A 496 -19.79 -26.39 5.88
CA LYS A 496 -19.24 -27.51 6.64
C LYS A 496 -18.19 -28.35 5.89
N GLU A 497 -18.17 -28.22 4.58
CA GLU A 497 -17.22 -28.94 3.72
C GLU A 497 -16.04 -28.04 3.31
N ALA A 498 -15.99 -26.78 3.75
CA ALA A 498 -14.86 -25.92 3.47
C ALA A 498 -13.57 -26.51 4.09
N GLN A 499 -12.50 -26.42 3.32
CA GLN A 499 -11.19 -26.96 3.67
C GLN A 499 -10.17 -25.83 3.74
N LEU A 500 -9.27 -25.92 4.72
CA LEU A 500 -8.20 -24.95 4.93
C LEU A 500 -6.86 -25.65 4.80
N LEU A 501 -5.97 -25.09 4.00
CA LEU A 501 -4.62 -25.58 3.82
C LEU A 501 -3.65 -24.70 4.62
N ILE A 502 -3.10 -25.28 5.68
CA ILE A 502 -2.32 -24.57 6.69
C ILE A 502 -0.99 -25.27 6.87
N TYR A 503 0.07 -24.50 6.99
CA TYR A 503 1.38 -25.00 7.38
C TYR A 503 1.67 -24.60 8.82
N GLU A 504 2.08 -25.59 9.59
CA GLU A 504 2.19 -25.46 11.03
C GLU A 504 3.34 -26.31 11.57
N PRO A 505 3.89 -25.95 12.74
CA PRO A 505 4.87 -26.78 13.40
C PRO A 505 4.28 -28.15 13.76
N ILE A 506 5.11 -29.19 13.65
CA ILE A 506 4.91 -30.53 14.19
C ILE A 506 5.93 -30.70 15.31
N PRO A 507 5.61 -30.26 16.54
CA PRO A 507 6.62 -30.08 17.57
C PRO A 507 7.22 -31.41 18.05
N GLU A 508 6.50 -32.53 17.94
CA GLU A 508 7.04 -33.86 18.26
C GLU A 508 8.09 -34.33 17.26
N LYS A 509 8.08 -33.79 16.04
CA LYS A 509 9.02 -34.14 14.96
C LYS A 509 10.13 -33.11 14.76
N GLY A 510 10.06 -31.96 15.42
CA GLY A 510 11.10 -30.92 15.27
C GLY A 510 11.06 -30.24 13.90
N THR A 511 9.90 -30.13 13.27
CA THR A 511 9.75 -29.79 11.84
C THR A 511 8.37 -29.15 11.60
N TYR A 512 8.06 -28.77 10.37
CA TYR A 512 6.73 -28.28 9.99
C TYR A 512 6.01 -29.26 9.05
N GLY A 513 4.70 -29.12 8.96
CA GLY A 513 3.88 -29.88 8.02
C GLY A 513 2.80 -29.03 7.36
N LEU A 514 2.42 -29.46 6.17
CA LEU A 514 1.26 -28.96 5.45
C LEU A 514 0.05 -29.81 5.82
N PHE A 515 -1.03 -29.18 6.28
CA PHE A 515 -2.23 -29.83 6.78
C PHE A 515 -3.48 -29.33 6.07
N VAL A 516 -4.41 -30.25 5.81
CA VAL A 516 -5.78 -29.92 5.41
C VAL A 516 -6.65 -30.01 6.65
N TYR A 517 -7.37 -28.93 6.94
CA TYR A 517 -8.33 -28.81 8.02
C TYR A 517 -9.76 -28.78 7.47
N ASN A 518 -10.67 -29.47 8.13
CA ASN A 518 -12.10 -29.30 7.90
C ASN A 518 -12.64 -28.16 8.77
N ALA A 519 -13.26 -27.16 8.13
CA ALA A 519 -13.76 -25.95 8.79
C ALA A 519 -14.89 -26.20 9.81
N ALA A 520 -15.59 -27.34 9.74
CA ALA A 520 -16.75 -27.64 10.60
C ALA A 520 -16.41 -28.34 11.91
N ASN A 521 -15.38 -29.18 11.91
CA ASN A 521 -15.11 -30.11 13.01
C ASN A 521 -13.65 -30.12 13.48
N THR A 522 -12.83 -29.21 12.95
CA THR A 522 -11.41 -29.02 13.28
C THR A 522 -10.53 -30.26 13.13
N GLU A 523 -11.03 -31.30 12.43
CA GLU A 523 -10.21 -32.45 12.05
C GLU A 523 -9.15 -32.01 11.04
N LYS A 524 -7.93 -32.54 11.20
CA LYS A 524 -6.80 -32.25 10.34
C LYS A 524 -6.13 -33.51 9.80
N GLN A 525 -5.69 -33.45 8.55
CA GLN A 525 -4.89 -34.46 7.88
C GLN A 525 -3.53 -33.87 7.53
N LEU A 526 -2.44 -34.59 7.84
CA LEU A 526 -1.11 -34.23 7.39
C LEU A 526 -0.95 -34.62 5.91
N ILE A 527 -0.67 -33.65 5.06
CA ILE A 527 -0.42 -33.85 3.63
C ILE A 527 1.05 -34.18 3.38
N ALA A 528 1.96 -33.35 3.91
CA ALA A 528 3.39 -33.52 3.71
C ALA A 528 4.23 -32.79 4.77
N ILE A 529 5.44 -33.30 5.04
CA ILE A 529 6.41 -32.70 5.96
C ILE A 529 7.33 -31.77 5.19
N ASN A 530 7.58 -30.57 5.71
CA ASN A 530 8.42 -29.53 5.09
C ASN A 530 8.01 -29.21 3.63
N ALA A 531 6.71 -29.29 3.36
CA ALA A 531 6.11 -28.87 2.11
C ALA A 531 5.62 -27.42 2.20
N THR A 532 5.71 -26.69 1.10
CA THR A 532 5.41 -25.25 1.04
C THR A 532 4.63 -24.92 -0.23
N TRP A 533 3.98 -23.74 -0.26
CA TRP A 533 3.21 -23.25 -1.41
C TRP A 533 2.15 -24.22 -1.90
N GLY A 534 1.40 -24.80 -0.97
CA GLY A 534 0.29 -25.68 -1.29
C GLY A 534 -0.92 -24.91 -1.86
N GLU A 535 -1.65 -25.53 -2.79
CA GLU A 535 -2.93 -25.01 -3.32
C GLU A 535 -3.89 -26.17 -3.61
N PHE A 536 -5.18 -25.99 -3.30
CA PHE A 536 -6.22 -26.95 -3.62
C PHE A 536 -6.50 -26.96 -5.13
N SER A 537 -6.83 -28.13 -5.69
CA SER A 537 -7.47 -28.18 -6.99
C SER A 537 -8.85 -27.54 -6.95
N PRO A 538 -9.39 -27.06 -8.09
CA PRO A 538 -10.71 -26.42 -8.14
C PRO A 538 -11.84 -27.31 -7.58
N ASP A 539 -11.71 -28.63 -7.69
CA ASP A 539 -12.67 -29.59 -7.15
C ASP A 539 -12.44 -29.96 -5.67
N GLY A 540 -11.39 -29.43 -5.03
CA GLY A 540 -11.06 -29.66 -3.62
C GLY A 540 -10.57 -31.06 -3.29
N ARG A 541 -10.31 -31.91 -4.28
CA ARG A 541 -9.94 -33.32 -4.05
C ARG A 541 -8.44 -33.55 -3.95
N THR A 542 -7.65 -32.62 -4.48
CA THR A 542 -6.20 -32.73 -4.53
C THR A 542 -5.53 -31.46 -4.05
N VAL A 543 -4.29 -31.61 -3.56
CA VAL A 543 -3.41 -30.50 -3.19
C VAL A 543 -2.14 -30.60 -4.03
N ALA A 544 -1.80 -29.53 -4.74
CA ALA A 544 -0.47 -29.38 -5.32
C ALA A 544 0.43 -28.64 -4.35
N TYR A 545 1.68 -29.07 -4.18
CA TYR A 545 2.63 -28.40 -3.28
C TYR A 545 4.08 -28.56 -3.73
N SER A 546 4.96 -27.70 -3.23
CA SER A 546 6.41 -27.83 -3.38
C SER A 546 6.97 -28.68 -2.24
N GLY A 547 7.55 -29.83 -2.57
CA GLY A 547 8.12 -30.76 -1.62
C GLY A 547 9.47 -30.30 -1.05
N ALA A 548 9.94 -30.96 0.01
CA ALA A 548 11.28 -30.72 0.57
C ALA A 548 12.42 -31.02 -0.43
N ASP A 549 12.13 -31.83 -1.45
CA ASP A 549 13.00 -32.13 -2.59
C ASP A 549 12.94 -31.08 -3.71
N GLN A 550 12.18 -29.99 -3.50
CA GLN A 550 11.93 -28.89 -4.45
C GLN A 550 11.13 -29.28 -5.69
N LEU A 551 10.57 -30.50 -5.72
CA LEU A 551 9.70 -30.95 -6.81
C LEU A 551 8.25 -30.61 -6.52
N ILE A 552 7.45 -30.53 -7.57
CA ILE A 552 6.00 -30.37 -7.43
C ILE A 552 5.36 -31.73 -7.20
N HIS A 553 4.59 -31.82 -6.12
CA HIS A 553 3.81 -32.98 -5.75
C HIS A 553 2.31 -32.73 -5.97
N ILE A 554 1.57 -33.81 -6.21
CA ILE A 554 0.11 -33.84 -6.28
C ILE A 554 -0.36 -34.90 -5.29
N HIS A 555 -1.05 -34.45 -4.24
CA HIS A 555 -1.62 -35.31 -3.23
C HIS A 555 -3.12 -35.40 -3.36
N GLU A 556 -3.67 -36.61 -3.37
CA GLU A 556 -5.11 -36.88 -3.38
C GLU A 556 -5.60 -37.13 -1.95
N ILE A 557 -6.46 -36.24 -1.47
CA ILE A 557 -6.81 -36.11 -0.05
C ILE A 557 -7.53 -37.36 0.46
N GLU A 558 -8.53 -37.86 -0.28
CA GLU A 558 -9.36 -38.99 0.13
C GLU A 558 -8.59 -40.33 0.12
N SER A 559 -7.71 -40.53 -0.86
CA SER A 559 -6.93 -41.77 -1.00
C SER A 559 -5.62 -41.75 -0.21
N ASP A 560 -5.24 -40.58 0.34
CA ASP A 560 -3.96 -40.30 0.99
C ASP A 560 -2.76 -40.72 0.11
N SER A 561 -2.91 -40.52 -1.21
CA SER A 561 -1.89 -40.89 -2.18
C SER A 561 -1.16 -39.65 -2.70
N ASP A 562 0.16 -39.77 -2.83
CA ASP A 562 1.02 -38.69 -3.29
C ASP A 562 1.83 -39.13 -4.52
N ARG A 563 1.97 -38.23 -5.48
CA ARG A 563 2.79 -38.45 -6.68
C ARG A 563 3.58 -37.20 -7.06
N ILE A 564 4.79 -37.43 -7.57
CA ILE A 564 5.69 -36.37 -8.03
C ILE A 564 5.45 -36.09 -9.52
N LEU A 565 5.42 -34.81 -9.90
CA LEU A 565 5.56 -34.38 -11.28
C LEU A 565 7.05 -34.40 -11.67
N SER A 566 7.46 -35.54 -12.23
CA SER A 566 8.88 -35.81 -12.52
C SER A 566 9.51 -34.74 -13.41
N GLY A 567 10.62 -34.15 -12.96
CA GLY A 567 11.34 -33.10 -13.70
C GLY A 567 10.79 -31.68 -13.53
N VAL A 568 9.71 -31.53 -12.75
CA VAL A 568 9.08 -30.24 -12.46
C VAL A 568 9.49 -29.79 -11.07
N SER A 569 10.40 -28.81 -11.01
CA SER A 569 10.83 -28.19 -9.77
C SER A 569 10.41 -26.73 -9.72
N GLY A 570 9.83 -26.31 -8.60
CA GLY A 570 9.34 -24.94 -8.44
C GLY A 570 8.49 -24.72 -7.20
N TYR A 571 7.95 -23.52 -7.09
CA TYR A 571 7.16 -23.04 -5.97
C TYR A 571 6.08 -22.06 -6.43
N ASN A 572 5.27 -21.49 -5.51
CA ASN A 572 4.19 -20.54 -5.84
C ASN A 572 3.25 -21.14 -6.91
N ILE A 573 2.71 -22.32 -6.61
CA ILE A 573 1.91 -23.12 -7.53
C ILE A 573 0.50 -22.53 -7.60
N SER A 574 -0.13 -22.58 -8.77
CA SER A 574 -1.57 -22.35 -8.91
C SER A 574 -2.23 -23.22 -9.97
N TRP A 575 -3.42 -23.73 -9.64
CA TRP A 575 -4.20 -24.59 -10.52
C TRP A 575 -4.90 -23.81 -11.62
N SER A 576 -5.00 -24.39 -12.81
CA SER A 576 -5.91 -23.85 -13.82
C SER A 576 -7.37 -24.09 -13.41
N PRO A 577 -8.33 -23.25 -13.84
CA PRO A 577 -9.74 -23.39 -13.44
C PRO A 577 -10.36 -24.71 -13.89
N ASP A 578 -9.83 -25.31 -14.97
CA ASP A 578 -10.26 -26.62 -15.46
C ASP A 578 -9.58 -27.81 -14.75
N GLY A 579 -8.64 -27.55 -13.83
CA GLY A 579 -7.91 -28.56 -13.08
C GLY A 579 -6.93 -29.40 -13.90
N THR A 580 -6.59 -29.00 -15.13
CA THR A 580 -5.74 -29.83 -16.02
C THR A 580 -4.27 -29.41 -16.07
N ARG A 581 -3.95 -28.20 -15.62
CA ARG A 581 -2.62 -27.59 -15.66
C ARG A 581 -2.28 -26.90 -14.35
N LEU A 582 -0.99 -26.71 -14.12
CA LEU A 582 -0.45 -25.88 -13.06
C LEU A 582 0.35 -24.73 -13.67
N SER A 583 0.26 -23.55 -13.08
CA SER A 583 1.25 -22.48 -13.20
C SER A 583 2.13 -22.47 -11.95
N TYR A 584 3.40 -22.09 -12.09
CA TYR A 584 4.35 -22.08 -10.98
C TYR A 584 5.57 -21.24 -11.30
N ILE A 585 6.37 -20.90 -10.28
CA ILE A 585 7.70 -20.33 -10.46
C ILE A 585 8.71 -21.48 -10.57
N SER A 586 9.27 -21.66 -11.77
CA SER A 586 10.24 -22.71 -12.06
C SER A 586 11.58 -22.43 -11.38
N THR A 587 12.15 -23.46 -10.79
CA THR A 587 13.52 -23.47 -10.21
C THR A 587 14.42 -24.48 -10.90
N ALA A 588 13.97 -25.03 -12.04
CA ALA A 588 14.68 -26.11 -12.72
C ALA A 588 16.14 -25.72 -13.04
N PRO A 589 17.15 -26.53 -12.66
CA PRO A 589 18.56 -26.19 -12.85
C PRO A 589 18.94 -25.91 -14.32
N THR A 590 18.18 -26.47 -15.25
CA THR A 590 18.38 -26.36 -16.70
C THR A 590 17.56 -25.23 -17.35
N GLN A 591 16.67 -24.57 -16.62
CA GLN A 591 15.84 -23.47 -17.10
C GLN A 591 16.16 -22.18 -16.34
N GLN A 592 15.83 -21.04 -16.95
CA GLN A 592 15.83 -19.78 -16.20
C GLN A 592 14.68 -19.80 -15.18
N ILE A 593 14.88 -19.14 -14.04
CA ILE A 593 13.82 -18.97 -13.04
C ILE A 593 12.77 -18.01 -13.61
N GLY A 594 11.50 -18.38 -13.50
CA GLY A 594 10.41 -17.60 -14.04
C GLY A 594 9.07 -18.33 -14.01
N LEU A 595 8.02 -17.68 -14.54
CA LEU A 595 6.66 -18.20 -14.56
C LEU A 595 6.55 -19.26 -15.64
N ALA A 596 6.14 -20.46 -15.25
CA ALA A 596 6.00 -21.60 -16.12
C ALA A 596 4.62 -22.25 -15.96
N VAL A 597 4.26 -23.06 -16.96
CA VAL A 597 3.07 -23.93 -16.94
C VAL A 597 3.45 -25.38 -17.22
N VAL A 598 2.66 -26.30 -16.70
CA VAL A 598 2.82 -27.75 -16.94
C VAL A 598 1.49 -28.48 -16.87
N ASN A 599 1.35 -29.57 -17.63
CA ASN A 599 0.21 -30.47 -17.51
C ASN A 599 0.35 -31.37 -16.27
N LEU A 600 -0.77 -31.89 -15.75
CA LEU A 600 -0.74 -32.80 -14.61
C LEU A 600 -0.01 -34.13 -14.82
N ASP A 601 0.26 -34.52 -16.06
CA ASP A 601 1.08 -35.70 -16.37
C ASP A 601 2.59 -35.37 -16.44
N GLY A 602 2.97 -34.11 -16.20
CA GLY A 602 4.33 -33.60 -16.30
C GLY A 602 4.76 -33.23 -17.73
N SER A 603 3.89 -33.42 -18.73
CA SER A 603 4.16 -33.02 -20.11
C SER A 603 3.88 -31.53 -20.33
N GLY A 604 4.32 -31.02 -21.48
CA GLY A 604 3.98 -29.65 -21.91
C GLY A 604 4.55 -28.56 -21.01
N GLN A 605 5.67 -28.83 -20.32
CA GLN A 605 6.36 -27.82 -19.53
C GLN A 605 6.85 -26.67 -20.43
N GLU A 606 6.41 -25.46 -20.13
CA GLU A 606 6.73 -24.26 -20.89
C GLU A 606 7.04 -23.10 -19.94
N LEU A 607 8.17 -22.42 -20.19
CA LEU A 607 8.54 -21.20 -19.48
C LEU A 607 7.96 -20.00 -20.25
N LEU A 608 7.10 -19.23 -19.60
CA LEU A 608 6.32 -18.16 -20.22
C LEU A 608 6.93 -16.78 -20.00
N VAL A 609 7.42 -16.52 -18.78
CA VAL A 609 8.05 -15.25 -18.40
C VAL A 609 9.38 -15.55 -17.72
N GLU A 610 10.48 -15.07 -18.31
CA GLU A 610 11.84 -15.22 -17.78
C GLU A 610 12.21 -14.03 -16.89
N ASP A 611 11.81 -14.07 -15.62
CA ASP A 611 12.20 -13.07 -14.63
C ASP A 611 12.28 -13.71 -13.24
N ARG A 612 13.30 -13.34 -12.46
CA ARG A 612 13.53 -13.83 -11.11
C ARG A 612 12.79 -13.02 -10.04
N GLN A 613 12.26 -11.85 -10.39
CA GLN A 613 11.63 -10.91 -9.46
C GLN A 613 10.11 -10.97 -9.51
N ILE A 614 9.56 -12.03 -10.10
CA ILE A 614 8.11 -12.25 -10.20
C ILE A 614 7.62 -13.28 -9.18
N SER A 615 6.36 -13.17 -8.80
CA SER A 615 5.61 -14.20 -8.06
C SER A 615 4.33 -14.53 -8.79
N ASN A 616 3.98 -15.83 -8.83
CA ASN A 616 2.75 -16.31 -9.45
C ASN A 616 1.55 -15.88 -8.61
N ILE A 617 0.52 -15.32 -9.24
CA ILE A 617 -0.73 -14.93 -8.59
C ILE A 617 -1.86 -15.91 -8.90
N GLY A 618 -1.87 -16.51 -10.10
CA GLY A 618 -2.85 -17.52 -10.49
C GLY A 618 -3.41 -17.31 -11.89
N TRP A 619 -4.51 -18.01 -12.19
CA TRP A 619 -5.13 -17.99 -13.51
C TRP A 619 -6.31 -17.02 -13.58
N SER A 620 -6.56 -16.51 -14.79
CA SER A 620 -7.87 -15.97 -15.19
C SER A 620 -8.95 -17.03 -15.06
N ALA A 621 -10.16 -16.61 -14.68
CA ALA A 621 -11.30 -17.50 -14.48
C ALA A 621 -11.69 -18.26 -15.77
N ASP A 622 -11.37 -17.72 -16.94
CA ASP A 622 -11.61 -18.37 -18.23
C ASP A 622 -10.42 -19.23 -18.72
N GLY A 623 -9.32 -19.27 -17.96
CA GLY A 623 -8.12 -20.07 -18.22
C GLY A 623 -7.26 -19.58 -19.40
N LYS A 624 -7.49 -18.37 -19.92
CA LYS A 624 -6.76 -17.85 -21.10
C LYS A 624 -5.55 -17.00 -20.77
N ALA A 625 -5.42 -16.55 -19.54
CA ALA A 625 -4.32 -15.74 -19.05
C ALA A 625 -3.84 -16.16 -17.66
N LEU A 626 -2.60 -15.77 -17.34
CA LEU A 626 -1.99 -15.89 -16.03
C LEU A 626 -1.69 -14.52 -15.44
N PHE A 627 -1.85 -14.39 -14.13
CA PHE A 627 -1.48 -13.19 -13.41
C PHE A 627 -0.19 -13.42 -12.64
N TYR A 628 0.70 -12.44 -12.70
CA TYR A 628 1.92 -12.44 -11.93
C TYR A 628 2.22 -11.04 -11.40
N LYS A 629 2.79 -11.01 -10.20
CA LYS A 629 3.33 -9.79 -9.62
C LYS A 629 4.79 -9.67 -10.03
N GLN A 630 5.21 -8.51 -10.51
CA GLN A 630 6.61 -8.21 -10.76
C GLN A 630 7.08 -7.16 -9.75
N ASN A 631 8.16 -7.46 -9.03
CA ASN A 631 8.80 -6.51 -8.13
C ASN A 631 10.02 -5.91 -8.84
N TYR A 632 10.28 -4.62 -8.65
CA TYR A 632 11.41 -3.95 -9.28
C TYR A 632 12.52 -3.70 -8.25
N PHE A 633 13.42 -4.66 -8.05
CA PHE A 633 14.52 -4.47 -7.10
C PHE A 633 15.68 -3.65 -7.69
N PRO A 634 16.51 -2.99 -6.85
CA PRO A 634 16.43 -2.90 -5.38
C PRO A 634 15.68 -1.66 -4.85
N ASP A 635 15.54 -0.61 -5.66
CA ASP A 635 15.08 0.72 -5.22
C ASP A 635 13.61 1.02 -5.42
N ASP A 636 12.97 0.26 -6.30
CA ASP A 636 11.59 0.47 -6.58
C ASP A 636 10.76 -0.40 -5.63
N THR A 637 10.13 0.28 -4.67
CA THR A 637 9.16 -0.38 -3.80
C THR A 637 7.85 -0.64 -4.52
N SER A 638 7.76 -0.26 -5.80
CA SER A 638 6.62 -0.61 -6.60
C SER A 638 6.61 -2.09 -6.94
N ALA A 639 5.41 -2.58 -7.15
CA ALA A 639 5.22 -3.81 -7.88
C ALA A 639 4.04 -3.64 -8.83
N THR A 640 4.12 -4.35 -9.94
CA THR A 640 3.07 -4.38 -10.95
C THR A 640 2.34 -5.70 -10.90
N LEU A 641 1.03 -5.65 -11.02
CA LEU A 641 0.22 -6.80 -11.39
C LEU A 641 0.18 -6.85 -12.91
N ASN A 642 0.59 -7.98 -13.48
CA ASN A 642 0.65 -8.19 -14.91
C ASN A 642 -0.23 -9.37 -15.30
N GLU A 643 -0.81 -9.28 -16.49
CA GLU A 643 -1.55 -10.34 -17.17
C GLU A 643 -0.70 -10.88 -18.33
N TYR A 644 -0.43 -12.17 -18.35
CA TYR A 644 0.17 -12.88 -19.47
C TYR A 644 -0.91 -13.63 -20.24
N ASP A 645 -1.19 -13.21 -21.47
CA ASP A 645 -2.17 -13.86 -22.34
C ASP A 645 -1.54 -15.10 -23.01
N LEU A 646 -2.12 -16.28 -22.77
CA LEU A 646 -1.60 -17.58 -23.22
C LEU A 646 -1.83 -17.82 -24.73
N MET A 647 -2.67 -17.03 -25.38
CA MET A 647 -2.96 -17.16 -26.81
C MET A 647 -2.02 -16.30 -27.66
N THR A 648 -1.71 -15.10 -27.18
CA THR A 648 -0.87 -14.12 -27.86
C THR A 648 0.58 -14.12 -27.39
N HIS A 649 0.86 -14.76 -26.24
CA HIS A 649 2.16 -14.77 -25.57
C HIS A 649 2.68 -13.37 -25.24
N GLN A 650 1.77 -12.48 -24.84
CA GLN A 650 2.09 -11.10 -24.47
C GLN A 650 1.73 -10.82 -23.01
N SER A 651 2.63 -10.09 -22.34
CA SER A 651 2.37 -9.51 -21.04
C SER A 651 1.79 -8.11 -21.19
N SER A 652 0.83 -7.76 -20.32
CA SER A 652 0.33 -6.40 -20.15
C SER A 652 0.24 -6.04 -18.67
N GLU A 653 0.62 -4.81 -18.34
CA GLU A 653 0.46 -4.28 -16.99
C GLU A 653 -1.03 -3.98 -16.75
N LEU A 654 -1.57 -4.56 -15.68
CA LEU A 654 -2.92 -4.30 -15.22
C LEU A 654 -2.95 -3.14 -14.22
N LEU A 655 -1.94 -3.09 -13.35
CA LEU A 655 -1.86 -2.15 -12.24
C LEU A 655 -0.41 -2.00 -11.79
N SER A 656 -0.04 -0.79 -11.39
CA SER A 656 1.13 -0.51 -10.56
C SER A 656 0.71 -0.04 -9.17
N THR A 657 1.47 -0.45 -8.16
CA THR A 657 1.30 0.01 -6.77
C THR A 657 2.65 0.39 -6.21
N SER A 658 2.71 1.39 -5.33
CA SER A 658 3.95 1.88 -4.71
C SER A 658 4.36 1.10 -3.45
N ASP A 659 3.53 0.19 -2.95
CA ASP A 659 3.89 -0.77 -1.90
C ASP A 659 4.18 -2.13 -2.55
N ARG A 660 5.29 -2.77 -2.20
CA ARG A 660 5.70 -4.10 -2.67
C ARG A 660 5.25 -5.22 -1.72
N ASN A 661 4.91 -4.85 -0.49
CA ASN A 661 4.53 -5.78 0.57
C ASN A 661 3.03 -6.06 0.54
N PHE A 662 2.47 -6.37 -0.63
CA PHE A 662 1.11 -6.86 -0.74
C PHE A 662 1.09 -8.31 -1.21
N MET A 663 0.08 -9.03 -0.75
CA MET A 663 -0.29 -10.34 -1.27
C MET A 663 -1.50 -10.15 -2.18
N ILE A 664 -1.48 -10.76 -3.37
CA ILE A 664 -2.64 -10.86 -4.25
C ILE A 664 -3.06 -12.32 -4.32
N LYS A 665 -4.35 -12.58 -4.20
CA LYS A 665 -4.97 -13.85 -4.54
C LYS A 665 -6.01 -13.61 -5.63
N ALA A 666 -5.87 -14.31 -6.75
CA ALA A 666 -6.86 -14.28 -7.83
C ALA A 666 -8.06 -15.15 -7.47
N ASN A 667 -9.26 -14.69 -7.77
CA ASN A 667 -10.49 -15.48 -7.66
C ASN A 667 -10.78 -16.15 -9.00
N GLN A 668 -10.62 -17.47 -9.06
CA GLN A 668 -10.74 -18.22 -10.31
C GLN A 668 -12.18 -18.56 -10.70
N GLU A 669 -13.17 -18.35 -9.83
CA GLU A 669 -14.57 -18.69 -10.12
C GLU A 669 -15.51 -17.48 -10.25
N ALA A 670 -15.05 -16.27 -9.91
CA ALA A 670 -15.89 -15.10 -10.03
C ALA A 670 -16.23 -14.79 -11.49
N LYS A 671 -17.52 -14.53 -11.76
CA LYS A 671 -18.04 -14.13 -13.09
C LYS A 671 -17.35 -12.87 -13.66
N ASN A 672 -16.79 -12.05 -12.77
CA ASN A 672 -15.94 -10.91 -13.06
C ASN A 672 -14.60 -11.21 -12.39
N GLU A 673 -13.45 -10.99 -13.04
CA GLU A 673 -12.15 -11.31 -12.45
C GLU A 673 -11.94 -10.45 -11.19
N LEU A 674 -12.12 -11.06 -10.02
CA LEU A 674 -11.92 -10.44 -8.72
C LEU A 674 -10.53 -10.84 -8.21
N PHE A 675 -9.80 -9.87 -7.68
CA PHE A 675 -8.53 -10.07 -7.01
C PHE A 675 -8.60 -9.52 -5.60
N TRP A 676 -8.12 -10.31 -4.66
CA TRP A 676 -8.04 -9.94 -3.27
C TRP A 676 -6.63 -9.46 -2.98
N VAL A 677 -6.49 -8.26 -2.42
CA VAL A 677 -5.18 -7.71 -2.11
C VAL A 677 -5.12 -7.23 -0.67
N THR A 678 -4.08 -7.69 0.02
CA THR A 678 -3.80 -7.28 1.40
C THR A 678 -2.42 -6.65 1.45
N ALA A 679 -2.32 -5.44 2.01
CA ALA A 679 -1.05 -4.74 2.19
C ALA A 679 -0.49 -5.01 3.60
N ALA A 680 0.65 -5.70 3.67
CA ALA A 680 1.24 -6.22 4.90
C ALA A 680 1.71 -5.14 5.89
N ARG A 681 2.01 -3.92 5.43
CA ARG A 681 2.45 -2.84 6.33
C ARG A 681 1.34 -2.22 7.17
N ARG A 682 0.06 -2.41 6.80
CA ARG A 682 -1.08 -1.74 7.46
C ARG A 682 -2.29 -2.62 7.74
N GLY A 683 -2.28 -3.88 7.30
CA GLY A 683 -3.38 -4.82 7.58
C GLY A 683 -4.70 -4.45 6.91
N GLU A 684 -4.67 -3.59 5.88
CA GLU A 684 -5.85 -3.16 5.14
C GLU A 684 -6.17 -4.15 4.02
N LEU A 685 -7.45 -4.51 3.91
CA LEU A 685 -8.00 -5.27 2.79
C LEU A 685 -8.51 -4.36 1.69
N SER A 686 -7.91 -4.42 0.51
CA SER A 686 -8.41 -3.80 -0.71
C SER A 686 -8.81 -4.88 -1.71
N ILE A 687 -10.03 -4.82 -2.21
CA ILE A 687 -10.48 -5.68 -3.31
C ILE A 687 -10.28 -4.94 -4.61
N TYR A 688 -9.65 -5.64 -5.55
CA TYR A 688 -9.52 -5.21 -6.92
C TYR A 688 -10.56 -5.98 -7.73
N ALA A 689 -11.46 -5.27 -8.40
CA ALA A 689 -12.46 -5.89 -9.25
C ALA A 689 -12.27 -5.44 -10.71
N ARG A 690 -12.12 -6.40 -11.64
CA ARG A 690 -12.17 -6.14 -13.08
C ARG A 690 -13.59 -6.43 -13.57
N LEU A 691 -14.48 -5.43 -13.44
CA LEU A 691 -15.91 -5.60 -13.74
C LEU A 691 -16.22 -5.53 -15.25
N THR A 692 -15.46 -4.75 -16.03
CA THR A 692 -15.66 -4.57 -17.48
C THR A 692 -14.40 -4.02 -18.17
N GLY A 693 -13.21 -4.52 -17.81
CA GLY A 693 -11.93 -4.02 -18.32
C GLY A 693 -11.34 -2.80 -17.59
N GLU A 694 -12.10 -2.19 -16.68
CA GLU A 694 -11.56 -1.26 -15.67
C GLU A 694 -11.28 -2.03 -14.37
N ILE A 695 -10.10 -1.80 -13.80
CA ILE A 695 -9.73 -2.28 -12.47
C ILE A 695 -10.09 -1.21 -11.45
N ARG A 696 -10.92 -1.57 -10.46
CA ARG A 696 -11.29 -0.66 -9.37
C ARG A 696 -10.74 -1.16 -8.05
N LEU A 697 -10.11 -0.23 -7.34
CA LEU A 697 -9.65 -0.38 -5.96
C LEU A 697 -10.79 -0.03 -5.01
N GLN A 698 -11.24 -0.98 -4.20
CA GLN A 698 -12.25 -0.73 -3.19
C GLN A 698 -11.94 -1.45 -1.88
N GLN A 699 -11.79 -0.69 -0.80
CA GLN A 699 -11.71 -1.26 0.55
C GLN A 699 -13.13 -1.68 0.98
N LEU A 700 -13.38 -2.98 1.09
CA LEU A 700 -14.68 -3.47 1.56
C LEU A 700 -14.70 -3.72 3.07
N PHE A 701 -13.56 -4.04 3.69
CA PHE A 701 -13.49 -4.38 5.10
C PHE A 701 -12.33 -3.63 5.77
N PRO A 702 -12.56 -2.40 6.27
CA PRO A 702 -11.49 -1.51 6.75
C PRO A 702 -10.79 -1.99 8.03
N ASN A 703 -11.29 -3.06 8.66
CA ASN A 703 -10.76 -3.61 9.89
C ASN A 703 -10.62 -5.14 9.84
N ALA A 704 -10.45 -5.72 8.66
CA ALA A 704 -10.10 -7.12 8.50
C ALA A 704 -9.00 -7.28 7.45
N SER A 705 -8.06 -8.19 7.70
CA SER A 705 -7.07 -8.62 6.72
C SER A 705 -7.53 -9.92 6.07
N VAL A 706 -7.37 -10.06 4.75
CA VAL A 706 -7.68 -11.34 4.07
C VAL A 706 -6.46 -12.23 4.06
N LEU A 707 -6.67 -13.48 4.46
CA LEU A 707 -5.68 -14.55 4.47
C LEU A 707 -5.76 -15.36 3.17
N ALA A 708 -6.97 -15.65 2.72
CA ALA A 708 -7.26 -16.27 1.44
C ALA A 708 -8.69 -16.02 1.01
N ALA A 709 -8.99 -16.36 -0.22
CA ALA A 709 -10.34 -16.26 -0.74
C ALA A 709 -10.56 -17.39 -1.73
N ASP A 710 -11.80 -17.86 -1.77
CA ASP A 710 -12.27 -18.82 -2.74
C ASP A 710 -13.72 -18.50 -3.10
N LYS A 711 -14.04 -18.59 -4.39
CA LYS A 711 -15.35 -18.17 -4.93
C LYS A 711 -15.74 -16.79 -4.40
N ASN A 712 -16.97 -16.58 -3.96
CA ASN A 712 -17.41 -15.29 -3.41
C ASN A 712 -17.11 -15.10 -1.91
N TRP A 713 -16.19 -15.88 -1.34
CA TRP A 713 -15.84 -15.80 0.09
C TRP A 713 -14.38 -15.42 0.28
N ALA A 714 -14.13 -14.60 1.29
CA ALA A 714 -12.80 -14.36 1.81
C ALA A 714 -12.70 -14.83 3.25
N LEU A 715 -11.67 -15.61 3.53
CA LEU A 715 -11.18 -15.84 4.87
C LEU A 715 -10.42 -14.60 5.33
N GLY A 716 -11.00 -13.91 6.29
CA GLY A 716 -10.40 -12.77 6.95
C GLY A 716 -9.95 -13.07 8.37
N LYS A 717 -8.98 -12.29 8.86
CA LYS A 717 -8.67 -12.13 10.27
C LYS A 717 -9.07 -10.72 10.67
N THR A 718 -10.04 -10.59 11.57
CA THR A 718 -10.48 -9.27 12.02
C THR A 718 -9.42 -8.63 12.89
N VAL A 719 -9.39 -7.30 12.83
CA VAL A 719 -8.62 -6.43 13.69
C VAL A 719 -9.65 -5.72 14.56
N GLY A 720 -9.81 -6.16 15.80
CA GLY A 720 -10.57 -5.37 16.78
C GLY A 720 -9.90 -4.02 17.03
N VAL A 721 -10.56 -3.14 17.79
CA VAL A 721 -10.10 -1.75 18.07
C VAL A 721 -8.66 -1.70 18.63
N ASP A 722 -8.14 -2.82 19.14
CA ASP A 722 -6.86 -2.92 19.82
C ASP A 722 -5.77 -3.77 19.11
N TRP A 723 -5.94 -4.17 17.84
CA TRP A 723 -4.98 -4.97 17.04
C TRP A 723 -4.69 -6.40 17.53
N GLN A 724 -5.19 -6.75 18.71
CA GLN A 724 -4.75 -7.92 19.46
C GLN A 724 -5.90 -8.90 19.75
N SER A 725 -7.14 -8.48 19.59
CA SER A 725 -8.29 -9.35 19.38
C SER A 725 -8.41 -9.68 17.88
N ARG A 726 -8.23 -10.96 17.53
CA ARG A 726 -8.30 -11.40 16.14
C ARG A 726 -9.18 -12.63 16.00
N ARG A 727 -10.35 -12.49 15.37
CA ARG A 727 -11.23 -13.62 15.05
C ARG A 727 -11.04 -14.01 13.58
N LEU A 728 -11.03 -15.31 13.32
CA LEU A 728 -11.08 -15.83 11.96
C LEU A 728 -12.52 -15.83 11.50
N VAL A 729 -12.75 -15.19 10.36
CA VAL A 729 -14.08 -14.97 9.81
C VAL A 729 -14.10 -15.35 8.35
N LEU A 730 -15.16 -16.02 7.91
CA LEU A 730 -15.51 -16.09 6.49
C LEU A 730 -16.43 -14.92 6.18
N ILE A 731 -16.11 -14.21 5.11
CA ILE A 731 -16.81 -12.98 4.77
C ILE A 731 -17.20 -12.98 3.30
N GLN A 732 -18.47 -12.66 3.04
CA GLN A 732 -19.00 -12.53 1.69
C GLN A 732 -19.13 -11.04 1.32
N PRO A 733 -18.40 -10.53 0.31
CA PRO A 733 -18.44 -9.14 -0.14
C PRO A 733 -19.82 -8.61 -0.53
N ASP A 734 -20.59 -9.43 -1.23
CA ASP A 734 -21.84 -8.99 -1.85
C ASP A 734 -22.96 -8.79 -0.82
N SER A 735 -22.98 -9.60 0.24
CA SER A 735 -24.04 -9.63 1.26
C SER A 735 -23.60 -9.04 2.59
N CYS A 736 -22.31 -8.77 2.78
CA CYS A 736 -21.70 -8.48 4.08
C CYS A 736 -21.99 -9.55 5.15
N GLN A 737 -22.26 -10.79 4.73
CA GLN A 737 -22.42 -11.96 5.61
C GLN A 737 -21.06 -12.31 6.23
N VAL A 738 -21.09 -12.64 7.51
CA VAL A 738 -19.92 -12.98 8.32
C VAL A 738 -20.22 -14.25 9.08
N GLU A 739 -19.33 -15.23 8.97
CA GLU A 739 -19.40 -16.47 9.73
C GLU A 739 -18.12 -16.63 10.56
N LEU A 740 -18.28 -17.05 11.81
CA LEU A 740 -17.15 -17.32 12.69
C LEU A 740 -16.65 -18.74 12.49
N LEU A 741 -15.34 -18.85 12.37
CA LEU A 741 -14.66 -20.15 12.42
C LEU A 741 -14.11 -20.37 13.84
N ASP A 742 -14.54 -21.45 14.48
CA ASP A 742 -14.20 -21.78 15.87
C ASP A 742 -12.92 -22.63 15.93
N PHE A 743 -11.79 -22.01 15.56
CA PHE A 743 -10.46 -22.63 15.56
C PHE A 743 -9.35 -21.61 15.82
N GLU A 744 -8.29 -22.03 16.51
CA GLU A 744 -7.12 -21.18 16.78
C GLU A 744 -6.03 -21.44 15.73
N LEU A 745 -5.81 -20.50 14.81
CA LEU A 745 -4.64 -20.52 13.93
C LEU A 745 -3.49 -19.71 14.49
N THR A 746 -2.30 -20.33 14.51
CA THR A 746 -1.05 -19.59 14.60
C THR A 746 -0.84 -18.80 13.31
N SER A 747 -0.75 -17.48 13.43
CA SER A 747 -1.16 -16.51 12.41
C SER A 747 -0.31 -16.38 11.13
N ARG A 748 0.65 -17.25 10.82
CA ARG A 748 1.69 -16.91 9.82
C ARG A 748 1.79 -17.77 8.58
N GLU A 749 1.15 -18.93 8.51
CA GLU A 749 1.40 -19.84 7.39
C GLU A 749 0.09 -20.48 6.88
N PHE A 750 -0.87 -19.64 6.54
CA PHE A 750 -2.07 -20.02 5.78
C PHE A 750 -1.71 -20.05 4.28
N PHE A 751 -1.99 -21.15 3.60
CA PHE A 751 -1.68 -21.29 2.17
C PHE A 751 -2.91 -21.13 1.27
N ASP A 752 -4.01 -21.81 1.60
CA ASP A 752 -5.18 -21.83 0.72
C ASP A 752 -6.51 -22.21 1.38
N LEU A 753 -7.61 -21.79 0.76
CA LEU A 753 -9.00 -22.04 1.18
C LEU A 753 -9.71 -22.73 0.01
N TRP A 754 -10.47 -23.78 0.29
CA TRP A 754 -11.40 -24.35 -0.68
C TRP A 754 -12.81 -24.40 -0.10
N ILE A 755 -13.80 -24.04 -0.92
CA ILE A 755 -15.22 -24.06 -0.61
C ILE A 755 -15.93 -24.92 -1.67
N PRO A 756 -16.86 -25.81 -1.26
CA PRO A 756 -17.65 -26.67 -2.18
C PRO A 756 -18.54 -25.90 -3.16
#